data_AF-A0A6L4WRL7-F1
#
_entry.id   AF-A0A6L4WRL7-F1
#
_cell.length_a   1.000
_cell.length_b   1.000
_cell.length_c   1.000
_cell.angle_alpha   90.00
_cell.angle_beta   90.00
_cell.angle_gamma   90.00
#
_symmetry.space_group_name_H-M   'P 1'
#
loop_
_entity.id
_entity.type
_entity.pdbx_description
1 polymer ?
#
loop_
_entity_poly.entity_id
_entity_poly.type
_entity_poly.pdbx_seq_one_letter_code
_entity_poly.pdbx_strand_id
1 'polypeptide(L)'
;MNIKIAHTVAALLVANISLLAEETHLSEVNINSSAFDAQVKSISSKQLEEEQASDVKDILKSLPSVSVAGNSRYAEKVFVRGLEDKFANITIDGAKVGGQLFHHAGDQTIDASLLKITSVELGPNSALSGPGVINGSFEYETKDPSDFLADDEVFGGKISLGYETARERKKGTVAVFGKINDKVEFVGMGSIANDGTLTLGNDEKVNNKESKLKSGLAKLVIKPNDYNTIKLSYNRYEDGGDRNISGEKVGSEDPSEDYSSINRDTYTLNYKYTPDNEYVNVEATVYSNEQYMERDASDTVGYREYTNSSRGYDLRNTSLLGLHKLTYGTDYTYEEQEKVDSGVNYEGGETNNIGLYFEDEMAFDRLTLTLGARYDHYKLGGIYDGTFEQLSPKMKLKYQASQNLSLRAAYGRIFKGPSLGETLTLGTTTVQDVDTQAQTGHNYEVGLDYNLTQALSADNAVIGFNVYRYNVDDYSHPTKNSSLVSQGDIVIWGTETMFSYNKDKLGLNLSHTYTDGEQTAIDGTKYEPQTANIHVFKVGANYRLSKEFKVNYSSQFVPGNSWEHSSGKRERGGYGTHDVNFTFTPNLIKDATFNFGIANIFDKAYVNHTGFGAYSGNTNKAYEIGRNFKFEVAYKF
;
A
#
# COMPACT_ATOMS: atom_id res chain seq x y z
N MET A 1 29.72 31.59 -19.57
CA MET A 1 29.11 32.84 -19.09
C MET A 1 28.06 32.44 -18.06
N ASN A 2 28.38 32.69 -16.80
CA ASN A 2 27.76 32.09 -15.62
C ASN A 2 26.38 32.71 -15.34
N ILE A 3 25.33 31.90 -15.27
CA ILE A 3 24.00 32.34 -14.83
C ILE A 3 23.91 32.15 -13.31
N LYS A 4 24.44 33.14 -12.58
CA LYS A 4 24.08 33.43 -11.19
C LYS A 4 22.80 34.26 -11.18
N ILE A 5 21.62 33.64 -11.38
CA ILE A 5 20.32 34.33 -11.23
C ILE A 5 19.32 33.52 -10.37
N ALA A 6 19.62 32.27 -10.00
CA ALA A 6 18.69 31.43 -9.23
C ALA A 6 18.54 31.80 -7.73
N HIS A 7 19.47 32.56 -7.14
CA HIS A 7 19.45 32.83 -5.70
C HIS A 7 18.68 34.09 -5.30
N THR A 8 18.33 34.97 -6.25
CA THR A 8 17.75 36.28 -5.92
C THR A 8 16.23 36.35 -6.14
N VAL A 9 15.64 35.42 -6.90
CA VAL A 9 14.19 35.43 -7.17
C VAL A 9 13.39 34.82 -6.01
N ALA A 10 13.93 33.82 -5.31
CA ALA A 10 13.29 33.24 -4.12
C ALA A 10 13.24 34.22 -2.93
N ALA A 11 14.28 35.05 -2.74
CA ALA A 11 14.31 36.03 -1.64
C ALA A 11 13.41 37.25 -1.86
N LEU A 12 13.13 37.63 -3.12
CA LEU A 12 12.28 38.78 -3.44
C LEU A 12 10.78 38.48 -3.44
N LEU A 13 10.38 37.21 -3.59
CA LEU A 13 8.97 36.80 -3.39
C LEU A 13 8.57 36.73 -1.91
N VAL A 14 9.52 36.46 -1.00
CA VAL A 14 9.24 36.37 0.45
C VAL A 14 9.00 37.75 1.08
N ALA A 15 9.55 38.84 0.50
CA ALA A 15 9.48 40.17 1.12
C ALA A 15 8.19 40.97 0.87
N ASN A 16 7.32 40.56 -0.07
CA ASN A 16 6.12 41.33 -0.44
C ASN A 16 4.78 40.68 -0.04
N ILE A 17 4.78 39.49 0.59
CA ILE A 17 3.55 38.77 0.95
C ILE A 17 3.07 39.11 2.37
N SER A 18 3.88 39.81 3.18
CA SER A 18 3.56 40.13 4.58
C SER A 18 2.50 41.23 4.79
N LEU A 19 1.87 41.76 3.73
CA LEU A 19 0.96 42.91 3.83
C LEU A 19 -0.52 42.63 3.50
N LEU A 20 -0.90 41.35 3.32
CA LEU A 20 -2.30 40.95 3.02
C LEU A 20 -2.83 39.82 3.91
N ALA A 21 -2.19 39.54 5.05
CA ALA A 21 -2.69 38.52 5.99
C ALA A 21 -3.86 39.08 6.82
N GLU A 22 -5.05 39.12 6.22
CA GLU A 22 -6.31 39.12 6.98
C GLU A 22 -6.44 37.76 7.67
N GLU A 23 -6.86 37.72 8.94
CA GLU A 23 -6.82 36.55 9.84
C GLU A 23 -7.50 35.29 9.25
N THR A 24 -6.78 34.52 8.45
CA THR A 24 -7.11 33.13 8.15
C THR A 24 -6.45 32.25 9.19
N HIS A 25 -7.19 31.92 10.26
CA HIS A 25 -6.83 30.81 11.12
C HIS A 25 -7.02 29.49 10.34
N LEU A 26 -6.02 28.63 10.37
CA LEU A 26 -6.12 27.22 9.97
C LEU A 26 -6.98 26.43 10.97
N SER A 27 -8.24 26.84 11.19
CA SER A 27 -9.25 25.95 11.78
C SER A 27 -9.65 24.96 10.70
N GLU A 28 -9.37 23.66 10.91
CA GLU A 28 -9.67 22.52 10.01
C GLU A 28 -10.06 22.98 8.61
N VAL A 29 -9.06 23.31 7.78
CA VAL A 29 -9.33 23.66 6.38
C VAL A 29 -10.26 22.60 5.84
N ASN A 30 -11.47 23.02 5.43
CA ASN A 30 -12.38 22.21 4.67
C ASN A 30 -11.67 21.89 3.35
N ILE A 31 -10.80 20.88 3.38
CA ILE A 31 -10.16 20.33 2.21
C ILE A 31 -11.33 19.73 1.43
N ASN A 32 -11.78 20.43 0.38
CA ASN A 32 -12.36 19.75 -0.76
C ASN A 32 -11.34 18.68 -1.15
N SER A 33 -11.57 17.46 -0.66
CA SER A 33 -10.71 16.30 -0.85
C SER A 33 -10.63 16.04 -2.34
N SER A 34 -9.45 15.75 -2.85
CA SER A 34 -9.31 15.41 -4.27
C SER A 34 -10.18 14.19 -4.61
N ALA A 35 -10.47 13.98 -5.89
CA ALA A 35 -11.18 12.78 -6.30
C ALA A 35 -10.43 11.50 -5.91
N PHE A 36 -9.09 11.55 -5.84
CA PHE A 36 -8.27 10.45 -5.35
C PHE A 36 -8.52 10.18 -3.87
N ASP A 37 -8.42 11.22 -3.03
CA ASP A 37 -8.64 11.11 -1.57
C ASP A 37 -10.04 10.58 -1.26
N ALA A 38 -11.05 10.99 -2.04
CA ALA A 38 -12.40 10.50 -1.92
C ALA A 38 -12.50 8.98 -2.18
N GLN A 39 -11.72 8.46 -3.14
CA GLN A 39 -11.66 7.02 -3.42
C GLN A 39 -10.90 6.26 -2.34
N VAL A 40 -9.76 6.77 -1.85
CA VAL A 40 -9.03 6.16 -0.73
C VAL A 40 -9.93 6.08 0.52
N LYS A 41 -10.59 7.18 0.88
CA LYS A 41 -11.52 7.24 2.02
C LYS A 41 -12.72 6.31 1.89
N SER A 42 -13.10 5.93 0.67
CA SER A 42 -14.19 4.98 0.44
C SER A 42 -13.83 3.55 0.85
N ILE A 43 -12.53 3.23 0.95
CA ILE A 43 -12.01 1.94 1.42
C ILE A 43 -12.00 1.92 2.95
N SER A 44 -13.19 1.96 3.52
CA SER A 44 -13.36 1.86 4.98
C SER A 44 -13.31 0.41 5.44
N SER A 45 -12.99 0.20 6.73
CA SER A 45 -13.10 -1.13 7.35
C SER A 45 -14.48 -1.75 7.13
N LYS A 46 -15.55 -0.94 7.14
CA LYS A 46 -16.91 -1.41 6.90
C LYS A 46 -17.10 -1.88 5.45
N GLN A 47 -16.57 -1.14 4.48
CA GLN A 47 -16.62 -1.54 3.08
C GLN A 47 -15.88 -2.86 2.85
N LEU A 48 -14.69 -3.02 3.45
CA LEU A 48 -13.91 -4.25 3.37
C LEU A 48 -14.66 -5.45 3.95
N GLU A 49 -15.37 -5.27 5.06
CA GLU A 49 -16.23 -6.32 5.64
C GLU A 49 -17.44 -6.65 4.74
N GLU A 50 -18.11 -5.64 4.17
CA GLU A 50 -19.24 -5.83 3.24
C GLU A 50 -18.82 -6.53 1.93
N GLU A 51 -17.56 -6.39 1.52
CA GLU A 51 -16.97 -7.07 0.36
C GLU A 51 -16.25 -8.39 0.70
N GLN A 52 -16.30 -8.78 1.99
CA GLN A 52 -15.71 -10.02 2.50
C GLN A 52 -14.20 -10.09 2.21
N ALA A 53 -13.50 -8.95 2.34
CA ALA A 53 -12.09 -8.82 2.01
C ALA A 53 -11.23 -9.76 2.87
N SER A 54 -10.23 -10.38 2.24
CA SER A 54 -9.37 -11.37 2.90
C SER A 54 -7.87 -11.09 2.80
N ASP A 55 -7.40 -10.39 1.77
CA ASP A 55 -5.99 -10.21 1.42
C ASP A 55 -5.72 -8.83 0.80
N VAL A 56 -4.47 -8.53 0.44
CA VAL A 56 -4.06 -7.20 -0.05
C VAL A 56 -4.71 -6.90 -1.41
N LYS A 57 -4.93 -7.92 -2.24
CA LYS A 57 -5.71 -7.78 -3.47
C LYS A 57 -7.11 -7.26 -3.20
N ASP A 58 -7.85 -7.84 -2.25
CA ASP A 58 -9.19 -7.38 -1.91
C ASP A 58 -9.20 -5.93 -1.36
N ILE A 59 -8.17 -5.53 -0.60
CA ILE A 59 -8.06 -4.17 -0.05
C ILE A 59 -7.82 -3.14 -1.16
N LEU A 60 -6.88 -3.42 -2.07
CA LEU A 60 -6.39 -2.44 -3.04
C LEU A 60 -7.11 -2.50 -4.39
N LYS A 61 -7.99 -3.48 -4.63
CA LYS A 61 -8.64 -3.69 -5.93
C LYS A 61 -9.36 -2.45 -6.46
N SER A 62 -9.93 -1.61 -5.60
CA SER A 62 -10.69 -0.42 -5.99
C SER A 62 -9.83 0.83 -6.18
N LEU A 63 -8.58 0.83 -5.68
CA LEU A 63 -7.70 1.99 -5.78
C LEU A 63 -7.27 2.27 -7.22
N PRO A 64 -7.35 3.52 -7.70
CA PRO A 64 -6.79 3.89 -8.99
C PRO A 64 -5.26 3.82 -8.94
N SER A 65 -4.63 3.53 -10.08
CA SER A 65 -3.17 3.44 -10.26
C SER A 65 -2.47 2.36 -9.46
N VAL A 66 -3.25 1.48 -8.82
CA VAL A 66 -2.79 0.30 -8.10
C VAL A 66 -3.35 -0.94 -8.80
N SER A 67 -2.45 -1.89 -9.12
CA SER A 67 -2.80 -3.22 -9.62
C SER A 67 -2.23 -4.27 -8.69
N VAL A 68 -3.00 -5.33 -8.42
CA VAL A 68 -2.52 -6.48 -7.66
C VAL A 68 -2.65 -7.72 -8.53
N ALA A 69 -1.53 -8.38 -8.81
CA ALA A 69 -1.49 -9.61 -9.60
C ALA A 69 -1.17 -10.81 -8.70
N GLY A 70 -1.71 -12.00 -8.99
CA GLY A 70 -1.36 -13.24 -8.28
C GLY A 70 -2.58 -13.97 -7.74
N ASN A 71 -2.74 -15.25 -8.06
CA ASN A 71 -3.97 -15.99 -7.80
C ASN A 71 -4.08 -16.59 -6.39
N SER A 72 -3.02 -16.57 -5.59
CA SER A 72 -2.98 -17.00 -4.18
C SER A 72 -2.42 -15.88 -3.30
N ARG A 73 -2.74 -15.91 -2.00
CA ARG A 73 -2.37 -14.86 -1.02
C ARG A 73 -0.88 -14.50 -1.07
N TYR A 74 0.01 -15.49 -1.02
CA TYR A 74 1.46 -15.27 -1.03
C TYR A 74 2.04 -14.92 -2.41
N ALA A 75 1.24 -15.02 -3.48
CA ALA A 75 1.63 -14.66 -4.84
C ALA A 75 1.28 -13.21 -5.21
N GLU A 76 0.62 -12.47 -4.30
CA GLU A 76 0.09 -11.14 -4.58
C GLU A 76 1.19 -10.08 -4.67
N LYS A 77 1.42 -9.58 -5.89
CA LYS A 77 2.38 -8.51 -6.18
C LYS A 77 1.63 -7.22 -6.49
N VAL A 78 1.90 -6.18 -5.71
CA VAL A 78 1.27 -4.87 -5.85
C VAL A 78 2.13 -3.98 -6.74
N PHE A 79 1.50 -3.29 -7.68
CA PHE A 79 2.14 -2.33 -8.58
C PHE A 79 1.48 -0.97 -8.43
N VAL A 80 2.29 0.06 -8.22
CA VAL A 80 1.87 1.46 -8.14
C VAL A 80 2.51 2.23 -9.28
N ARG A 81 1.68 2.86 -10.12
CA ARG A 81 2.14 3.67 -11.26
C ARG A 81 3.26 2.99 -12.05
N GLY A 82 3.13 1.70 -12.31
CA GLY A 82 4.04 0.92 -13.15
C GLY A 82 5.25 0.26 -12.48
N LEU A 83 5.54 0.55 -11.20
CA LEU A 83 6.59 -0.14 -10.45
C LEU A 83 6.00 -0.99 -9.31
N GLU A 84 6.69 -2.06 -8.92
CA GLU A 84 6.31 -2.89 -7.78
C GLU A 84 6.36 -2.10 -6.46
N ASP A 85 5.62 -2.54 -5.46
CA ASP A 85 5.50 -1.92 -4.13
C ASP A 85 6.77 -1.94 -3.28
N LYS A 86 7.81 -2.70 -3.65
CA LYS A 86 9.17 -2.56 -3.10
C LYS A 86 9.80 -1.16 -3.29
N PHE A 87 9.25 -0.39 -4.23
CA PHE A 87 9.60 1.00 -4.49
C PHE A 87 8.71 1.99 -3.75
N ALA A 88 7.74 1.48 -2.97
CA ALA A 88 6.90 2.25 -2.07
C ALA A 88 7.40 2.11 -0.62
N ASN A 89 6.91 3.00 0.26
CA ASN A 89 7.04 2.79 1.70
C ASN A 89 5.72 2.20 2.24
N ILE A 90 5.78 1.05 2.91
CA ILE A 90 4.59 0.36 3.43
C ILE A 90 4.73 0.29 4.94
N THR A 91 3.71 0.74 5.66
CA THR A 91 3.72 0.72 7.12
C THR A 91 2.45 0.11 7.72
N ILE A 92 2.60 -0.54 8.88
CA ILE A 92 1.51 -0.99 9.73
C ILE A 92 1.68 -0.34 11.10
N ASP A 93 0.73 0.50 11.51
CA ASP A 93 0.83 1.32 12.74
C ASP A 93 2.15 2.13 12.79
N GLY A 94 2.65 2.55 11.62
CA GLY A 94 3.93 3.24 11.44
C GLY A 94 5.16 2.35 11.41
N ALA A 95 5.04 1.05 11.69
CA ALA A 95 6.16 0.10 11.54
C ALA A 95 6.40 -0.24 10.07
N LYS A 96 7.65 -0.10 9.61
CA LYS A 96 8.01 -0.43 8.23
C LYS A 96 7.88 -1.93 7.99
N VAL A 97 7.04 -2.29 7.02
CA VAL A 97 6.95 -3.62 6.46
C VAL A 97 7.79 -3.62 5.18
N GLY A 98 8.85 -4.42 5.15
CA GLY A 98 9.82 -4.35 4.07
C GLY A 98 10.80 -5.51 4.08
N GLY A 99 11.75 -5.44 3.15
CA GLY A 99 12.62 -6.55 2.78
C GLY A 99 11.93 -7.48 1.77
N GLN A 100 12.73 -8.22 1.02
CA GLN A 100 12.26 -9.17 0.04
C GLN A 100 12.76 -10.57 0.39
N LEU A 101 11.85 -11.42 0.86
CA LEU A 101 12.17 -12.80 1.16
C LEU A 101 12.40 -13.61 -0.12
N PHE A 102 11.47 -13.49 -1.08
CA PHE A 102 11.51 -14.21 -2.34
C PHE A 102 10.87 -13.40 -3.48
N HIS A 103 11.51 -13.31 -4.66
CA HIS A 103 11.08 -12.45 -5.76
C HIS A 103 9.82 -12.91 -6.50
N HIS A 104 9.49 -14.20 -6.37
CA HIS A 104 8.26 -14.80 -6.89
C HIS A 104 7.12 -14.83 -5.86
N ALA A 105 7.29 -14.17 -4.70
CA ALA A 105 6.28 -13.98 -3.67
C ALA A 105 5.93 -12.49 -3.51
N GLY A 106 4.78 -12.23 -2.89
CA GLY A 106 4.35 -10.90 -2.48
C GLY A 106 5.05 -10.42 -1.21
N ASP A 107 5.27 -9.11 -1.12
CA ASP A 107 5.96 -8.50 0.02
C ASP A 107 4.97 -8.04 1.13
N GLN A 108 3.70 -7.75 0.79
CA GLN A 108 2.65 -7.29 1.72
C GLN A 108 1.91 -8.43 2.45
N THR A 109 2.36 -8.74 3.66
CA THR A 109 1.82 -9.79 4.55
C THR A 109 0.58 -9.36 5.35
N ILE A 110 -0.52 -9.00 4.69
CA ILE A 110 -1.68 -8.34 5.33
C ILE A 110 -2.88 -9.28 5.48
N ASP A 111 -3.53 -9.24 6.65
CA ASP A 111 -4.90 -9.77 6.86
C ASP A 111 -5.91 -8.61 6.94
N ALA A 112 -6.81 -8.55 5.96
CA ALA A 112 -7.86 -7.53 5.88
C ALA A 112 -8.82 -7.54 7.09
N SER A 113 -8.90 -8.63 7.84
CA SER A 113 -9.75 -8.71 9.04
C SER A 113 -9.27 -7.81 10.18
N LEU A 114 -7.95 -7.59 10.32
CA LEU A 114 -7.31 -6.97 11.49
C LEU A 114 -6.93 -5.50 11.25
N LEU A 115 -6.95 -5.05 10.01
CA LEU A 115 -6.35 -3.80 9.57
C LEU A 115 -7.35 -2.93 8.79
N LYS A 116 -7.04 -1.64 8.68
CA LYS A 116 -7.67 -0.65 7.81
C LYS A 116 -6.59 0.12 7.08
N ILE A 117 -6.88 0.60 5.88
CA ILE A 117 -6.01 1.53 5.16
C ILE A 117 -6.38 2.96 5.55
N THR A 118 -5.40 3.78 5.94
CA THR A 118 -5.63 5.15 6.40
C THR A 118 -5.13 6.19 5.42
N SER A 119 -4.02 5.91 4.75
CA SER A 119 -3.45 6.80 3.76
C SER A 119 -2.80 6.04 2.61
N VAL A 120 -2.91 6.61 1.42
CA VAL A 120 -2.13 6.22 0.24
C VAL A 120 -1.62 7.51 -0.38
N GLU A 121 -0.32 7.61 -0.57
CA GLU A 121 0.28 8.69 -1.35
C GLU A 121 0.83 8.11 -2.64
N LEU A 122 0.51 8.71 -3.78
CA LEU A 122 1.11 8.33 -5.06
C LEU A 122 2.30 9.23 -5.37
N GLY A 123 3.42 8.61 -5.71
CA GLY A 123 4.69 9.29 -5.91
C GLY A 123 5.34 9.81 -4.61
N PRO A 124 6.51 10.45 -4.71
CA PRO A 124 7.30 10.91 -3.57
C PRO A 124 7.14 12.42 -3.38
N ASN A 125 5.93 12.91 -3.16
CA ASN A 125 5.60 14.35 -3.18
C ASN A 125 5.56 15.02 -1.80
N SER A 126 5.55 14.23 -0.72
CA SER A 126 5.60 14.69 0.66
C SER A 126 6.96 14.38 1.29
N ALA A 127 7.40 15.23 2.22
CA ALA A 127 8.57 14.94 3.04
C ALA A 127 8.23 13.95 4.17
N LEU A 128 6.94 13.72 4.43
CA LEU A 128 6.41 12.92 5.52
C LEU A 128 6.22 11.43 5.19
N SER A 129 6.35 11.03 3.91
CA SER A 129 6.11 9.65 3.44
C SER A 129 7.22 8.65 3.85
N GLY A 130 8.26 9.11 4.54
CA GLY A 130 9.42 8.32 4.94
C GLY A 130 10.50 8.17 3.86
N PRO A 131 11.59 7.45 4.16
CA PRO A 131 12.73 7.30 3.26
C PRO A 131 12.47 6.31 2.12
N GLY A 132 13.18 6.47 1.00
CA GLY A 132 13.25 5.46 -0.05
C GLY A 132 11.99 5.31 -0.93
N VAL A 133 11.10 6.30 -0.90
CA VAL A 133 9.88 6.34 -1.71
C VAL A 133 10.18 6.76 -3.15
N ILE A 134 9.75 5.95 -4.11
CA ILE A 134 9.78 6.26 -5.54
C ILE A 134 8.35 6.38 -6.09
N ASN A 135 7.52 5.35 -5.95
CA ASN A 135 6.20 5.28 -6.59
C ASN A 135 5.02 5.54 -5.66
N GLY A 136 5.21 5.53 -4.33
CA GLY A 136 4.17 5.93 -3.37
C GLY A 136 4.40 5.45 -1.93
N SER A 137 3.41 5.64 -1.07
CA SER A 137 3.38 5.07 0.28
C SER A 137 2.00 4.54 0.63
N PHE A 138 1.98 3.51 1.48
CA PHE A 138 0.77 2.89 2.03
C PHE A 138 0.87 2.89 3.55
N GLU A 139 -0.14 3.45 4.20
CA GLU A 139 -0.27 3.45 5.65
C GLU A 139 -1.49 2.61 6.03
N TYR A 140 -1.20 1.50 6.69
CA TYR A 140 -2.20 0.64 7.30
C TYR A 140 -2.19 0.85 8.81
N GLU A 141 -3.36 0.78 9.43
CA GLU A 141 -3.52 0.77 10.88
C GLU A 141 -4.25 -0.49 11.31
N THR A 142 -3.82 -1.08 12.42
CA THR A 142 -4.60 -2.15 13.05
C THR A 142 -5.86 -1.56 13.66
N LYS A 143 -6.94 -2.33 13.70
CA LYS A 143 -8.21 -1.85 14.28
C LYS A 143 -8.02 -1.42 15.74
N ASP A 144 -8.74 -0.38 16.14
CA ASP A 144 -8.79 0.14 17.51
C ASP A 144 -10.09 -0.30 18.20
N PRO A 145 -10.19 -0.22 19.54
CA PRO A 145 -11.43 -0.52 20.25
C PRO A 145 -12.63 0.31 19.77
N SER A 146 -12.40 1.56 19.37
CA SER A 146 -13.40 2.47 18.81
C SER A 146 -13.94 2.04 17.45
N ASP A 147 -13.26 1.13 16.74
CA ASP A 147 -13.78 0.56 15.49
C ASP A 147 -14.91 -0.45 15.75
N PHE A 148 -15.12 -0.87 17.01
CA PHE A 148 -16.12 -1.86 17.39
C PHE A 148 -17.16 -1.35 18.38
N LEU A 149 -16.73 -0.57 19.38
CA LEU A 149 -17.60 -0.05 20.44
C LEU A 149 -18.48 1.09 19.93
N ALA A 150 -19.79 0.97 20.14
CA ALA A 150 -20.68 2.13 20.10
C ALA A 150 -20.43 3.06 21.31
N ASP A 151 -20.93 4.30 21.27
CA ASP A 151 -20.67 5.32 22.29
C ASP A 151 -21.03 4.87 23.73
N ASP A 152 -22.08 4.07 23.88
CA ASP A 152 -22.58 3.54 25.14
C ASP A 152 -22.02 2.15 25.51
N GLU A 153 -21.27 1.52 24.62
CA GLU A 153 -20.67 0.20 24.84
C GLU A 153 -19.33 0.31 25.59
N VAL A 154 -19.12 -0.57 26.57
CA VAL A 154 -17.87 -0.66 27.35
C VAL A 154 -17.13 -1.97 27.14
N PHE A 155 -17.79 -3.00 26.61
CA PHE A 155 -17.20 -4.30 26.33
C PHE A 155 -18.05 -5.00 25.27
N GLY A 156 -17.42 -5.78 24.40
CA GLY A 156 -18.13 -6.61 23.44
C GLY A 156 -17.24 -7.66 22.79
N GLY A 157 -17.88 -8.55 22.04
CA GLY A 157 -17.23 -9.54 21.21
C GLY A 157 -17.75 -9.50 19.78
N LYS A 158 -16.94 -9.96 18.82
CA LYS A 158 -17.36 -10.19 17.43
C LYS A 158 -16.86 -11.54 16.97
N ILE A 159 -17.72 -12.31 16.33
CA ILE A 159 -17.36 -13.53 15.60
C ILE A 159 -17.77 -13.38 14.14
N SER A 160 -16.93 -13.82 13.21
CA SER A 160 -17.24 -13.95 11.79
C SER A 160 -16.82 -15.32 11.27
N LEU A 161 -17.63 -15.93 10.42
CA LEU A 161 -17.37 -17.20 9.73
C LEU A 161 -17.65 -17.03 8.25
N GLY A 162 -16.69 -17.42 7.41
CA GLY A 162 -16.77 -17.26 5.97
C GLY A 162 -16.37 -18.49 5.16
N TYR A 163 -16.90 -18.58 3.95
CA TYR A 163 -16.55 -19.60 2.96
C TYR A 163 -16.47 -19.01 1.54
N GLU A 164 -15.45 -19.39 0.77
CA GLU A 164 -15.29 -19.00 -0.63
C GLU A 164 -15.13 -20.24 -1.52
N THR A 165 -15.81 -20.29 -2.66
CA THR A 165 -15.82 -21.50 -3.52
C THR A 165 -14.56 -21.63 -4.38
N ALA A 166 -14.09 -20.55 -5.02
CA ALA A 166 -12.98 -20.64 -5.97
C ALA A 166 -11.62 -20.89 -5.30
N ARG A 167 -11.54 -20.67 -3.98
CA ARG A 167 -10.37 -20.97 -3.16
C ARG A 167 -10.58 -22.15 -2.21
N GLU A 168 -11.81 -22.69 -2.16
CA GLU A 168 -12.30 -23.57 -1.09
C GLU A 168 -12.01 -23.03 0.34
N ARG A 169 -11.88 -21.70 0.46
CA ARG A 169 -11.38 -21.01 1.66
C ARG A 169 -12.41 -21.08 2.77
N LYS A 170 -12.02 -21.57 3.94
CA LYS A 170 -12.80 -21.49 5.19
C LYS A 170 -12.14 -20.47 6.11
N LYS A 171 -12.87 -19.44 6.51
CA LYS A 171 -12.37 -18.32 7.33
C LYS A 171 -13.14 -18.21 8.63
N GLY A 172 -12.44 -17.88 9.71
CA GLY A 172 -13.04 -17.56 11.00
C GLY A 172 -12.27 -16.44 11.68
N THR A 173 -12.97 -15.43 12.19
CA THR A 173 -12.36 -14.32 12.94
C THR A 173 -13.10 -14.11 14.24
N VAL A 174 -12.36 -13.92 15.33
CA VAL A 174 -12.89 -13.59 16.66
C VAL A 174 -12.21 -12.32 17.16
N ALA A 175 -12.98 -11.41 17.75
CA ALA A 175 -12.48 -10.22 18.41
C ALA A 175 -13.13 -10.06 19.80
N VAL A 176 -12.35 -9.55 20.75
CA VAL A 176 -12.80 -9.13 22.08
C VAL A 176 -12.24 -7.74 22.33
N PHE A 177 -13.08 -6.80 22.73
CA PHE A 177 -12.70 -5.39 22.89
C PHE A 177 -13.45 -4.76 24.06
N GLY A 178 -12.88 -3.72 24.66
CA GLY A 178 -13.54 -3.02 25.75
C GLY A 178 -12.70 -1.93 26.40
N LYS A 179 -13.32 -1.27 27.38
CA LYS A 179 -12.75 -0.26 28.27
C LYS A 179 -12.51 -0.92 29.62
N ILE A 180 -11.27 -1.00 30.06
CA ILE A 180 -10.91 -1.47 31.42
C ILE A 180 -11.34 -0.42 32.45
N ASN A 181 -11.16 0.85 32.11
CA ASN A 181 -11.62 2.04 32.83
C ASN A 181 -11.59 3.24 31.86
N ASP A 182 -11.87 4.45 32.35
CA ASP A 182 -11.92 5.67 31.54
C ASP A 182 -10.59 6.04 30.84
N LYS A 183 -9.48 5.41 31.23
CA LYS A 183 -8.13 5.70 30.73
C LYS A 183 -7.52 4.55 29.93
N VAL A 184 -8.09 3.34 29.96
CA VAL A 184 -7.46 2.18 29.34
C VAL A 184 -8.49 1.38 28.57
N GLU A 185 -8.24 1.19 27.28
CA GLU A 185 -9.05 0.43 26.34
C GLU A 185 -8.19 -0.70 25.74
N PHE A 186 -8.82 -1.77 25.27
CA PHE A 186 -8.13 -2.89 24.66
C PHE A 186 -8.91 -3.51 23.51
N VAL A 187 -8.18 -4.14 22.60
CA VAL A 187 -8.74 -5.06 21.60
C VAL A 187 -7.79 -6.24 21.40
N GLY A 188 -8.34 -7.44 21.37
CA GLY A 188 -7.68 -8.67 20.98
C GLY A 188 -8.42 -9.32 19.83
N MET A 189 -7.71 -9.72 18.78
CA MET A 189 -8.29 -10.37 17.60
C MET A 189 -7.49 -11.61 17.21
N GLY A 190 -8.20 -12.61 16.68
CA GLY A 190 -7.62 -13.79 16.05
C GLY A 190 -8.38 -14.15 14.78
N SER A 191 -7.65 -14.50 13.73
CA SER A 191 -8.20 -14.82 12.41
C SER A 191 -7.50 -16.07 11.87
N ILE A 192 -8.30 -17.01 11.36
CA ILE A 192 -7.81 -18.18 10.63
C ILE A 192 -8.45 -18.21 9.25
N ALA A 193 -7.69 -18.54 8.21
CA ALA A 193 -8.22 -18.80 6.88
C ALA A 193 -7.46 -19.97 6.23
N ASN A 194 -8.17 -21.04 5.88
CA ASN A 194 -7.58 -22.21 5.25
C ASN A 194 -8.11 -22.34 3.82
N ASP A 195 -7.21 -22.22 2.85
CA ASP A 195 -7.47 -22.41 1.43
C ASP A 195 -7.34 -23.89 1.08
N GLY A 196 -8.22 -24.36 0.20
CA GLY A 196 -8.15 -25.69 -0.40
C GLY A 196 -7.71 -25.60 -1.86
N THR A 197 -8.38 -26.35 -2.72
CA THR A 197 -8.11 -26.34 -4.17
C THR A 197 -8.49 -24.99 -4.77
N LEU A 198 -7.55 -24.32 -5.44
CA LEU A 198 -7.88 -23.12 -6.22
C LEU A 198 -8.50 -23.55 -7.55
N THR A 199 -9.58 -22.89 -7.95
CA THR A 199 -10.20 -23.03 -9.27
C THR A 199 -9.99 -21.74 -10.06
N LEU A 200 -9.21 -21.83 -11.12
CA LEU A 200 -8.86 -20.71 -11.99
C LEU A 200 -9.97 -20.43 -13.01
N GLY A 201 -9.96 -19.25 -13.64
CA GLY A 201 -11.01 -18.88 -14.61
C GLY A 201 -11.02 -19.69 -15.91
N ASN A 202 -10.01 -20.54 -16.14
CA ASN A 202 -9.95 -21.52 -17.23
C ASN A 202 -10.36 -22.93 -16.77
N ASP A 203 -11.05 -23.05 -15.63
CA ASP A 203 -11.46 -24.30 -14.97
C ASP A 203 -10.32 -25.19 -14.46
N GLU A 204 -9.08 -24.73 -14.56
CA GLU A 204 -7.91 -25.45 -14.04
C GLU A 204 -7.92 -25.44 -12.51
N LYS A 205 -7.60 -26.61 -11.93
CA LYS A 205 -7.50 -26.80 -10.49
C LYS A 205 -6.05 -26.77 -10.06
N VAL A 206 -5.73 -26.01 -9.02
CA VAL A 206 -4.37 -25.87 -8.49
C VAL A 206 -4.37 -26.22 -7.00
N ASN A 207 -3.63 -27.26 -6.65
CA ASN A 207 -3.54 -27.79 -5.28
C ASN A 207 -2.24 -27.42 -4.57
N ASN A 208 -1.19 -27.05 -5.30
CA ASN A 208 0.13 -26.77 -4.74
C ASN A 208 0.31 -25.29 -4.34
N LYS A 209 -0.79 -24.63 -3.96
CA LYS A 209 -0.86 -23.21 -3.57
C LYS A 209 -1.55 -23.04 -2.21
N GLU A 210 -1.41 -24.05 -1.34
CA GLU A 210 -2.02 -24.04 -0.02
C GLU A 210 -1.71 -22.74 0.75
N SER A 211 -2.69 -22.26 1.49
CA SER A 211 -2.60 -21.10 2.37
C SER A 211 -3.38 -21.41 3.65
N LYS A 212 -2.66 -21.54 4.76
CA LYS A 212 -3.22 -21.71 6.11
C LYS A 212 -2.82 -20.47 6.92
N LEU A 213 -3.61 -19.43 6.79
CA LEU A 213 -3.43 -18.17 7.50
C LEU A 213 -3.80 -18.33 8.97
N LYS A 214 -2.93 -17.86 9.86
CA LYS A 214 -3.21 -17.52 11.25
C LYS A 214 -2.74 -16.09 11.49
N SER A 215 -3.63 -15.21 11.90
CA SER A 215 -3.29 -13.82 12.21
C SER A 215 -3.86 -13.40 13.56
N GLY A 216 -3.12 -12.56 14.28
CA GLY A 216 -3.47 -12.12 15.63
C GLY A 216 -3.15 -10.65 15.86
N LEU A 217 -3.94 -10.01 16.72
CA LEU A 217 -3.72 -8.65 17.20
C LEU A 217 -3.95 -8.62 18.71
N ALA A 218 -3.03 -8.01 19.44
CA ALA A 218 -3.26 -7.55 20.80
C ALA A 218 -2.90 -6.06 20.88
N LYS A 219 -3.83 -5.22 21.32
CA LYS A 219 -3.62 -3.78 21.43
C LYS A 219 -4.19 -3.23 22.72
N LEU A 220 -3.42 -2.33 23.34
CA LEU A 220 -3.83 -1.49 24.46
C LEU A 220 -3.77 -0.02 24.04
N VAL A 221 -4.81 0.74 24.38
CA VAL A 221 -4.87 2.19 24.20
C VAL A 221 -5.00 2.83 25.58
N ILE A 222 -4.02 3.64 25.96
CA ILE A 222 -3.92 4.28 27.27
C ILE A 222 -4.04 5.80 27.07
N LYS A 223 -5.01 6.42 27.74
CA LYS A 223 -5.29 7.86 27.75
C LYS A 223 -5.13 8.40 29.17
N PRO A 224 -3.91 8.72 29.64
CA PRO A 224 -3.69 9.13 31.03
C PRO A 224 -4.43 10.41 31.43
N ASN A 225 -4.64 11.30 30.45
CA ASN A 225 -5.37 12.56 30.47
C ASN A 225 -5.81 12.91 29.04
N ASP A 226 -6.51 14.03 28.87
CA ASP A 226 -7.11 14.45 27.59
C ASP A 226 -6.09 14.78 26.48
N TYR A 227 -4.82 15.00 26.84
CA TYR A 227 -3.77 15.40 25.90
C TYR A 227 -2.88 14.25 25.45
N ASN A 228 -2.90 13.11 26.14
CA ASN A 228 -1.93 12.03 25.96
C ASN A 228 -2.64 10.76 25.53
N THR A 229 -2.20 10.15 24.43
CA THR A 229 -2.61 8.80 24.02
C THR A 229 -1.36 7.95 23.77
N ILE A 230 -1.31 6.76 24.37
CA ILE A 230 -0.27 5.76 24.15
C ILE A 230 -0.96 4.52 23.59
N LYS A 231 -0.50 4.01 22.45
CA LYS A 231 -0.93 2.71 21.90
C LYS A 231 0.23 1.73 21.97
N LEU A 232 -0.02 0.56 22.51
CA LEU A 232 0.90 -0.58 22.45
C LEU A 232 0.25 -1.66 21.61
N SER A 233 0.92 -2.14 20.57
CA SER A 233 0.37 -3.17 19.69
C SER A 233 1.37 -4.30 19.44
N TYR A 234 0.82 -5.51 19.31
CA TYR A 234 1.49 -6.68 18.76
C TYR A 234 0.60 -7.29 17.69
N ASN A 235 1.13 -7.41 16.47
CA ASN A 235 0.46 -8.05 15.35
C ASN A 235 1.29 -9.22 14.84
N ARG A 236 0.64 -10.38 14.68
CA ARG A 236 1.24 -11.58 14.08
C ARG A 236 0.49 -11.97 12.81
N TYR A 237 1.25 -12.38 11.81
CA TYR A 237 0.76 -12.96 10.57
C TYR A 237 1.58 -14.21 10.28
N GLU A 238 0.92 -15.32 9.96
CA GLU A 238 1.56 -16.58 9.57
C GLU A 238 0.71 -17.19 8.45
N ASP A 239 1.26 -17.30 7.25
CA ASP A 239 0.62 -17.97 6.12
C ASP A 239 1.53 -19.05 5.56
N GLY A 240 1.17 -20.31 5.78
CA GLY A 240 1.96 -21.46 5.31
C GLY A 240 1.13 -22.60 4.77
N GLY A 241 1.80 -23.55 4.15
CA GLY A 241 1.20 -24.76 3.59
C GLY A 241 2.18 -25.55 2.75
N ASP A 242 1.74 -26.71 2.30
CA ASP A 242 2.50 -27.54 1.36
C ASP A 242 2.31 -26.95 -0.03
N ARG A 243 3.25 -26.09 -0.45
CA ARG A 243 3.06 -25.19 -1.59
C ARG A 243 4.31 -24.93 -2.38
N ASN A 244 4.12 -24.69 -3.67
CA ASN A 244 5.20 -24.29 -4.56
C ASN A 244 5.77 -22.95 -4.11
N ILE A 245 7.10 -22.87 -3.97
CA ILE A 245 7.74 -21.63 -3.52
C ILE A 245 7.49 -20.45 -4.48
N SER A 246 7.40 -20.70 -5.79
CA SER A 246 7.13 -19.68 -6.80
C SER A 246 5.64 -19.34 -6.85
N GLY A 247 5.20 -18.43 -5.99
CA GLY A 247 3.82 -17.96 -5.89
C GLY A 247 3.23 -17.50 -7.22
N GLU A 248 3.96 -16.69 -7.98
CA GLU A 248 3.44 -16.12 -9.24
C GLU A 248 3.36 -17.12 -10.42
N LYS A 249 4.02 -18.28 -10.34
CA LYS A 249 4.00 -19.28 -11.43
C LYS A 249 2.77 -20.18 -11.33
N VAL A 250 2.31 -20.67 -12.48
CA VAL A 250 1.29 -21.71 -12.56
C VAL A 250 1.79 -22.93 -11.80
N GLY A 251 0.98 -23.40 -10.86
CA GLY A 251 1.25 -24.62 -10.14
C GLY A 251 1.13 -25.85 -11.04
N SER A 252 1.80 -26.95 -10.68
CA SER A 252 1.46 -28.27 -11.20
C SER A 252 0.39 -28.91 -10.32
N GLU A 253 -0.33 -29.92 -10.83
CA GLU A 253 -1.21 -30.76 -9.99
C GLU A 253 -0.44 -31.62 -8.96
N ASP A 254 0.89 -31.52 -8.91
CA ASP A 254 1.74 -32.25 -7.98
C ASP A 254 1.55 -31.75 -6.54
N PRO A 255 1.03 -32.58 -5.62
CA PRO A 255 0.85 -32.22 -4.22
C PRO A 255 2.12 -32.40 -3.37
N SER A 256 3.24 -32.88 -3.94
CA SER A 256 4.46 -33.20 -3.19
C SER A 256 5.41 -32.01 -3.00
N GLU A 257 4.87 -30.86 -2.59
CA GLU A 257 5.69 -29.70 -2.25
C GLU A 257 6.08 -29.72 -0.77
N ASP A 258 7.32 -29.35 -0.46
CA ASP A 258 7.74 -29.13 0.92
C ASP A 258 6.92 -27.99 1.54
N TYR A 259 6.66 -28.06 2.85
CA TYR A 259 6.04 -26.97 3.59
C TYR A 259 6.85 -25.67 3.43
N SER A 260 6.14 -24.57 3.19
CA SER A 260 6.71 -23.23 3.20
C SER A 260 5.74 -22.21 3.79
N SER A 261 6.23 -21.33 4.66
CA SER A 261 5.47 -20.26 5.29
C SER A 261 6.04 -18.87 4.96
N ILE A 262 5.20 -17.84 5.06
CA ILE A 262 5.61 -16.43 5.13
C ILE A 262 4.94 -15.85 6.36
N ASN A 263 5.76 -15.31 7.26
CA ASN A 263 5.38 -14.91 8.59
C ASN A 263 5.80 -13.46 8.85
N ARG A 264 5.13 -12.80 9.78
CA ARG A 264 5.49 -11.49 10.27
C ARG A 264 5.09 -11.31 11.74
N ASP A 265 6.00 -10.78 12.54
CA ASP A 265 5.73 -10.28 13.88
C ASP A 265 6.07 -8.79 13.94
N THR A 266 5.10 -7.99 14.37
CA THR A 266 5.24 -6.53 14.44
C THR A 266 4.88 -6.05 15.85
N TYR A 267 5.77 -5.29 16.47
CA TYR A 267 5.58 -4.63 17.76
C TYR A 267 5.62 -3.12 17.55
N THR A 268 4.62 -2.39 18.04
CA THR A 268 4.61 -0.92 17.98
C THR A 268 4.28 -0.28 19.31
N LEU A 269 4.93 0.85 19.56
CA LEU A 269 4.56 1.84 20.56
C LEU A 269 4.31 3.15 19.83
N ASN A 270 3.06 3.63 19.86
CA ASN A 270 2.70 4.95 19.36
C ASN A 270 2.37 5.87 20.53
N TYR A 271 2.86 7.09 20.50
CA TYR A 271 2.55 8.13 21.48
C TYR A 271 2.10 9.39 20.76
N LYS A 272 0.98 9.95 21.21
CA LYS A 272 0.43 11.20 20.73
C LYS A 272 0.24 12.16 21.90
N TYR A 273 0.75 13.38 21.75
CA TYR A 273 0.58 14.47 22.69
C TYR A 273 0.00 15.70 21.99
N THR A 274 -1.25 16.00 22.29
CA THR A 274 -2.02 17.13 21.74
C THR A 274 -2.52 18.02 22.88
N PRO A 275 -1.67 18.87 23.47
CA PRO A 275 -2.10 19.86 24.46
C PRO A 275 -3.04 20.92 23.86
N ASP A 276 -3.71 21.69 24.73
CA ASP A 276 -4.48 22.88 24.35
C ASP A 276 -3.57 24.04 23.90
N ASN A 277 -2.73 23.82 22.90
CA ASN A 277 -2.02 24.87 22.18
C ASN A 277 -1.78 24.46 20.72
N GLU A 278 -1.63 25.47 19.87
CA GLU A 278 -1.47 25.29 18.43
C GLU A 278 -0.05 24.91 18.00
N TYR A 279 0.94 25.03 18.88
CA TYR A 279 2.36 24.89 18.53
C TYR A 279 2.91 23.48 18.72
N VAL A 280 2.25 22.68 19.55
CA VAL A 280 2.71 21.37 19.96
C VAL A 280 1.64 20.34 19.63
N ASN A 281 1.99 19.44 18.72
CA ASN A 281 1.26 18.23 18.43
C ASN A 281 2.31 17.17 18.09
N VAL A 282 2.71 16.42 19.10
CA VAL A 282 3.79 15.44 18.99
C VAL A 282 3.21 14.07 18.68
N GLU A 283 3.76 13.43 17.66
CA GLU A 283 3.50 12.05 17.30
C GLU A 283 4.84 11.32 17.28
N ALA A 284 4.92 10.20 18.01
CA ALA A 284 6.09 9.37 18.09
C ALA A 284 5.71 7.90 17.89
N THR A 285 6.46 7.20 17.05
CA THR A 285 6.33 5.76 16.82
C THR A 285 7.68 5.11 17.07
N VAL A 286 7.70 4.00 17.81
CA VAL A 286 8.85 3.11 17.95
C VAL A 286 8.38 1.72 17.58
N TYR A 287 9.16 1.01 16.77
CA TYR A 287 8.74 -0.29 16.27
C TYR A 287 9.88 -1.30 16.11
N SER A 288 9.47 -2.56 16.07
CA SER A 288 10.26 -3.70 15.62
C SER A 288 9.37 -4.57 14.75
N ASN A 289 9.86 -4.99 13.59
CA ASN A 289 9.16 -5.84 12.66
C ASN A 289 10.10 -6.92 12.13
N GLU A 290 9.70 -8.17 12.20
CA GLU A 290 10.42 -9.29 11.63
C GLU A 290 9.52 -10.00 10.63
N GLN A 291 9.98 -10.14 9.38
CA GLN A 291 9.29 -10.87 8.34
C GLN A 291 10.19 -12.02 7.89
N TYR A 292 9.68 -13.25 7.95
CA TYR A 292 10.49 -14.44 7.73
C TYR A 292 9.75 -15.53 6.96
N MET A 293 10.51 -16.36 6.25
CA MET A 293 10.02 -17.53 5.52
C MET A 293 10.68 -18.77 6.09
N GLU A 294 9.87 -19.73 6.54
CA GLU A 294 10.35 -21.04 6.96
C GLU A 294 10.09 -22.06 5.84
N ARG A 295 10.99 -23.02 5.71
CA ARG A 295 10.86 -24.15 4.81
C ARG A 295 11.33 -25.42 5.50
N ASP A 296 10.48 -26.43 5.42
CA ASP A 296 10.82 -27.73 5.99
C ASP A 296 12.00 -28.39 5.26
N ALA A 297 12.61 -29.33 5.96
CA ALA A 297 13.61 -30.20 5.39
C ALA A 297 12.97 -31.17 4.39
N SER A 298 13.67 -31.43 3.29
CA SER A 298 13.34 -32.46 2.31
C SER A 298 14.43 -33.53 2.27
N ASP A 299 14.24 -34.56 1.43
CA ASP A 299 15.21 -35.65 1.28
C ASP A 299 16.63 -35.19 0.89
N THR A 300 16.76 -33.98 0.32
CA THR A 300 18.02 -33.47 -0.24
C THR A 300 18.49 -32.15 0.37
N VAL A 301 17.65 -31.46 1.15
CA VAL A 301 17.96 -30.14 1.72
C VAL A 301 17.42 -30.05 3.14
N GLY A 302 18.19 -29.49 4.08
CA GLY A 302 17.73 -29.29 5.45
C GLY A 302 16.68 -28.19 5.61
N TYR A 303 16.27 -27.96 6.86
CA TYR A 303 15.44 -26.83 7.26
C TYR A 303 16.08 -25.52 6.82
N ARG A 304 15.27 -24.59 6.30
CA ARG A 304 15.73 -23.27 5.89
C ARG A 304 14.82 -22.20 6.47
N GLU A 305 15.43 -21.11 6.91
CA GLU A 305 14.75 -19.90 7.37
C GLU A 305 15.40 -18.70 6.70
N TYR A 306 14.60 -17.75 6.26
CA TYR A 306 15.05 -16.52 5.63
C TYR A 306 14.36 -15.37 6.35
N THR A 307 15.12 -14.41 6.87
CA THR A 307 14.60 -13.38 7.77
C THR A 307 15.01 -12.00 7.29
N ASN A 308 14.04 -11.08 7.25
CA ASN A 308 14.24 -9.64 7.13
C ASN A 308 13.73 -8.99 8.41
N SER A 309 14.62 -8.31 9.13
CA SER A 309 14.26 -7.61 10.36
C SER A 309 14.37 -6.11 10.14
N SER A 310 13.43 -5.35 10.69
CA SER A 310 13.46 -3.89 10.69
C SER A 310 13.11 -3.34 12.07
N ARG A 311 13.82 -2.29 12.48
CA ARG A 311 13.55 -1.57 13.73
C ARG A 311 13.78 -0.08 13.52
N GLY A 312 13.00 0.74 14.19
CA GLY A 312 13.05 2.16 13.92
C GLY A 312 12.20 3.01 14.84
N TYR A 313 12.27 4.31 14.56
CA TYR A 313 11.37 5.28 15.15
C TYR A 313 11.00 6.35 14.12
N ASP A 314 9.90 7.03 14.38
CA ASP A 314 9.51 8.29 13.76
C ASP A 314 9.07 9.24 14.87
N LEU A 315 9.60 10.46 14.90
CA LEU A 315 9.25 11.49 15.87
C LEU A 315 9.01 12.80 15.12
N ARG A 316 7.80 13.34 15.23
CA ARG A 316 7.41 14.60 14.60
C ARG A 316 6.63 15.49 15.54
N ASN A 317 6.74 16.79 15.30
CA ASN A 317 5.85 17.80 15.85
C ASN A 317 5.14 18.53 14.72
N THR A 318 3.86 18.84 14.92
CA THR A 318 3.12 19.79 14.07
C THR A 318 2.81 21.07 14.84
N SER A 319 3.16 22.22 14.27
CA SER A 319 2.85 23.56 14.78
C SER A 319 1.98 24.32 13.79
N LEU A 320 0.89 24.91 14.26
CA LEU A 320 0.08 25.87 13.53
C LEU A 320 0.54 27.28 13.91
N LEU A 321 0.99 28.06 12.92
CA LEU A 321 1.51 29.43 13.07
C LEU A 321 0.82 30.36 12.06
N GLY A 322 -0.36 30.87 12.42
CA GLY A 322 -1.16 31.70 11.52
C GLY A 322 -1.55 30.93 10.25
N LEU A 323 -0.97 31.31 9.11
CA LEU A 323 -1.21 30.66 7.81
C LEU A 323 -0.39 29.38 7.57
N HIS A 324 0.57 29.06 8.46
CA HIS A 324 1.50 27.94 8.32
C HIS A 324 1.05 26.73 9.16
N LYS A 325 1.10 25.55 8.57
CA LYS A 325 1.10 24.26 9.27
C LYS A 325 2.48 23.62 9.05
N LEU A 326 3.33 23.76 10.06
CA LEU A 326 4.70 23.26 10.07
C LEU A 326 4.73 21.85 10.68
N THR A 327 5.10 20.85 9.90
CA THR A 327 5.43 19.51 10.40
C THR A 327 6.92 19.26 10.23
N TYR A 328 7.61 18.91 11.31
CA TYR A 328 9.04 18.65 11.28
C TYR A 328 9.40 17.52 12.24
N GLY A 329 10.43 16.78 11.89
CA GLY A 329 10.75 15.57 12.61
C GLY A 329 12.00 14.87 12.15
N THR A 330 12.21 13.70 12.74
CA THR A 330 13.28 12.78 12.42
C THR A 330 12.75 11.36 12.49
N ASP A 331 13.29 10.52 11.61
CA ASP A 331 13.04 9.09 11.64
C ASP A 331 14.36 8.33 11.48
N TYR A 332 14.31 7.09 11.95
CA TYR A 332 15.41 6.15 11.86
C TYR A 332 14.87 4.80 11.46
N THR A 333 15.54 4.15 10.53
CA THR A 333 15.25 2.77 10.14
C THR A 333 16.55 2.00 10.02
N TYR A 334 16.61 0.85 10.68
CA TYR A 334 17.62 -0.16 10.48
C TYR A 334 16.96 -1.43 9.95
N GLU A 335 17.53 -2.01 8.90
CA GLU A 335 17.08 -3.28 8.29
C GLU A 335 18.26 -4.24 8.18
N GLU A 336 18.03 -5.53 8.41
CA GLU A 336 19.06 -6.57 8.26
C GLU A 336 18.47 -7.87 7.69
N GLN A 337 19.36 -8.67 7.12
CA GLN A 337 19.05 -9.96 6.50
C GLN A 337 19.78 -11.10 7.17
N GLU A 338 19.06 -12.18 7.43
CA GLU A 338 19.64 -13.42 7.94
C GLU A 338 19.06 -14.61 7.19
N LYS A 339 19.85 -15.69 7.11
CA LYS A 339 19.41 -16.97 6.59
C LYS A 339 19.97 -18.09 7.46
N VAL A 340 19.11 -19.03 7.84
CA VAL A 340 19.51 -20.33 8.38
C VAL A 340 19.32 -21.36 7.28
N ASP A 341 20.35 -22.13 6.96
CA ASP A 341 20.26 -23.23 6.00
C ASP A 341 20.95 -24.45 6.57
N SER A 342 20.17 -25.49 6.83
CA SER A 342 20.65 -26.77 7.35
C SER A 342 21.48 -26.61 8.64
N GLY A 343 21.08 -25.66 9.50
CA GLY A 343 21.75 -25.32 10.77
C GLY A 343 22.95 -24.39 10.65
N VAL A 344 23.27 -23.90 9.45
CA VAL A 344 24.31 -22.89 9.21
C VAL A 344 23.65 -21.52 9.10
N ASN A 345 24.15 -20.54 9.87
CA ASN A 345 23.67 -19.17 9.82
C ASN A 345 24.51 -18.35 8.84
N TYR A 346 23.84 -17.54 8.04
CA TYR A 346 24.42 -16.57 7.11
C TYR A 346 23.88 -15.19 7.47
N GLU A 347 24.78 -14.25 7.77
CA GLU A 347 24.46 -12.84 7.90
C GLU A 347 24.50 -12.19 6.51
N GLY A 348 23.52 -11.34 6.25
CA GLY A 348 23.27 -10.70 4.97
C GLY A 348 23.73 -9.25 4.92
N GLY A 349 23.03 -8.46 4.10
CA GLY A 349 23.23 -7.02 4.09
C GLY A 349 22.49 -6.33 5.22
N GLU A 350 22.99 -5.18 5.61
CA GLU A 350 22.35 -4.28 6.57
C GLU A 350 22.12 -2.92 5.93
N THR A 351 21.09 -2.21 6.38
CA THR A 351 20.87 -0.82 5.99
C THR A 351 20.55 0.01 7.22
N ASN A 352 21.01 1.26 7.20
CA ASN A 352 20.76 2.22 8.27
C ASN A 352 20.44 3.57 7.65
N ASN A 353 19.24 4.08 7.87
CA ASN A 353 18.82 5.39 7.39
C ASN A 353 18.42 6.27 8.58
N ILE A 354 19.00 7.47 8.64
CA ILE A 354 18.49 8.56 9.48
C ILE A 354 17.97 9.69 8.60
N GLY A 355 16.72 10.07 8.83
CA GLY A 355 16.03 11.15 8.15
C GLY A 355 15.85 12.37 9.04
N LEU A 356 16.05 13.55 8.48
CA LEU A 356 15.57 14.82 9.01
C LEU A 356 14.62 15.43 8.00
N TYR A 357 13.40 15.77 8.40
CA TYR A 357 12.40 16.30 7.48
C TYR A 357 11.64 17.48 8.04
N PHE A 358 11.16 18.31 7.11
CA PHE A 358 10.36 19.49 7.36
C PHE A 358 9.37 19.64 6.21
N GLU A 359 8.13 19.99 6.52
CA GLU A 359 7.07 20.34 5.58
C GLU A 359 6.27 21.52 6.14
N ASP A 360 6.08 22.57 5.34
CA ASP A 360 5.24 23.73 5.65
C ASP A 360 4.09 23.80 4.64
N GLU A 361 2.87 23.61 5.11
CA GLU A 361 1.66 23.88 4.34
C GLU A 361 1.15 25.30 4.67
N MET A 362 1.22 26.17 3.67
CA MET A 362 0.81 27.56 3.74
C MET A 362 -0.51 27.79 3.02
N ALA A 363 -1.50 28.37 3.68
CA ALA A 363 -2.79 28.72 3.08
C ALA A 363 -2.92 30.24 2.83
N PHE A 364 -3.07 30.63 1.56
CA PHE A 364 -3.22 32.00 1.07
C PHE A 364 -4.53 32.18 0.28
N ASP A 365 -5.66 32.42 0.97
CA ASP A 365 -7.00 32.54 0.36
C ASP A 365 -7.32 31.39 -0.63
N ARG A 366 -7.03 31.57 -1.92
CA ARG A 366 -7.24 30.58 -2.99
C ARG A 366 -6.06 29.65 -3.25
N LEU A 367 -4.91 29.90 -2.66
CA LEU A 367 -3.68 29.15 -2.92
C LEU A 367 -3.21 28.43 -1.66
N THR A 368 -3.04 27.11 -1.74
CA THR A 368 -2.27 26.34 -0.76
C THR A 368 -0.93 25.96 -1.38
N LEU A 369 0.16 26.35 -0.72
CA LEU A 369 1.52 26.00 -1.11
C LEU A 369 2.12 25.12 0.00
N THR A 370 2.51 23.91 -0.34
CA THR A 370 3.26 23.03 0.55
C THR A 370 4.71 22.96 0.09
N LEU A 371 5.64 23.35 0.93
CA LEU A 371 7.08 23.20 0.69
C LEU A 371 7.65 22.22 1.69
N GLY A 372 8.35 21.20 1.21
CA GLY A 372 8.97 20.20 2.06
C GLY A 372 10.42 19.93 1.65
N ALA A 373 11.21 19.43 2.58
CA ALA A 373 12.52 18.90 2.30
C ALA A 373 12.86 17.81 3.30
N ARG A 374 13.58 16.82 2.81
CA ARG A 374 14.09 15.71 3.62
C ARG A 374 15.57 15.52 3.35
N TYR A 375 16.38 15.41 4.40
CA TYR A 375 17.76 14.98 4.31
C TYR A 375 17.85 13.54 4.82
N ASP A 376 18.33 12.64 3.98
CA ASP A 376 18.59 11.24 4.34
C ASP A 376 20.09 10.98 4.35
N HIS A 377 20.58 10.37 5.43
CA HIS A 377 21.90 9.76 5.51
C HIS A 377 21.72 8.25 5.60
N TYR A 378 22.06 7.57 4.51
CA TYR A 378 21.82 6.15 4.29
C TYR A 378 23.16 5.41 4.26
N LYS A 379 23.30 4.36 5.09
CA LYS A 379 24.43 3.44 5.06
C LYS A 379 23.96 2.06 4.64
N LEU A 380 24.75 1.45 3.77
CA LEU A 380 24.66 0.06 3.37
C LEU A 380 25.84 -0.68 4.02
N GLY A 381 25.56 -1.78 4.71
CA GLY A 381 26.52 -2.52 5.54
C GLY A 381 26.33 -4.03 5.49
N GLY A 382 26.84 -4.73 6.51
CA GLY A 382 26.87 -6.20 6.58
C GLY A 382 27.91 -6.77 5.60
N ILE A 383 27.43 -7.52 4.61
CA ILE A 383 28.25 -8.03 3.50
C ILE A 383 28.54 -7.00 2.38
N TYR A 384 28.05 -5.77 2.54
CA TYR A 384 28.23 -4.64 1.62
C TYR A 384 28.88 -3.46 2.35
N ASP A 385 29.32 -2.44 1.60
CA ASP A 385 29.75 -1.15 2.14
C ASP A 385 29.27 -0.01 1.23
N GLY A 386 28.75 1.06 1.82
CA GLY A 386 28.28 2.21 1.09
C GLY A 386 27.68 3.27 1.99
N THR A 387 27.87 4.55 1.64
CA THR A 387 27.22 5.67 2.32
C THR A 387 26.71 6.66 1.28
N PHE A 388 25.45 7.03 1.41
CA PHE A 388 24.73 7.88 0.47
C PHE A 388 23.99 8.96 1.25
N GLU A 389 24.04 10.19 0.73
CA GLU A 389 23.40 11.34 1.36
C GLU A 389 22.61 12.10 0.31
N GLN A 390 21.40 12.55 0.64
CA GLN A 390 20.60 13.31 -0.29
C GLN A 390 19.67 14.28 0.43
N LEU A 391 19.68 15.53 -0.02
CA LEU A 391 18.61 16.48 0.24
C LEU A 391 17.55 16.36 -0.86
N SER A 392 16.33 16.02 -0.48
CA SER A 392 15.19 15.75 -1.35
C SER A 392 14.12 16.82 -1.17
N PRO A 393 14.16 17.92 -1.95
CA PRO A 393 13.11 18.94 -1.92
C PRO A 393 11.79 18.43 -2.53
N LYS A 394 10.69 18.92 -1.97
CA LYS A 394 9.30 18.57 -2.28
C LYS A 394 8.48 19.85 -2.40
N MET A 395 7.51 19.85 -3.31
CA MET A 395 6.58 20.97 -3.45
C MET A 395 5.22 20.45 -3.90
N LYS A 396 4.15 20.91 -3.25
CA LYS A 396 2.77 20.75 -3.72
C LYS A 396 2.14 22.13 -3.83
N LEU A 397 1.38 22.35 -4.88
CA LEU A 397 0.62 23.57 -5.12
C LEU A 397 -0.84 23.18 -5.35
N LYS A 398 -1.77 23.82 -4.65
CA LYS A 398 -3.20 23.73 -4.91
C LYS A 398 -3.76 25.14 -5.11
N TYR A 399 -4.40 25.40 -6.23
CA TYR A 399 -5.00 26.70 -6.54
C TYR A 399 -6.50 26.56 -6.84
N GLN A 400 -7.33 27.20 -6.02
CA GLN A 400 -8.78 27.27 -6.18
C GLN A 400 -9.13 28.31 -7.27
N ALA A 401 -9.11 27.88 -8.53
CA ALA A 401 -9.35 28.74 -9.69
C ALA A 401 -10.79 29.29 -9.77
N SER A 402 -11.76 28.56 -9.23
CA SER A 402 -13.16 29.00 -9.04
C SER A 402 -13.78 28.30 -7.84
N GLN A 403 -15.04 28.54 -7.48
CA GLN A 403 -15.69 27.79 -6.38
C GLN A 403 -15.72 26.26 -6.58
N ASN A 404 -15.70 25.81 -7.83
CA ASN A 404 -15.81 24.38 -8.16
C ASN A 404 -14.51 23.78 -8.72
N LEU A 405 -13.55 24.59 -9.18
CA LEU A 405 -12.32 24.08 -9.83
C LEU A 405 -11.10 24.33 -8.95
N SER A 406 -10.42 23.25 -8.58
CA SER A 406 -9.07 23.24 -8.00
C SER A 406 -8.06 22.76 -9.05
N LEU A 407 -6.94 23.45 -9.16
CA LEU A 407 -5.77 23.02 -9.94
C LEU A 407 -4.68 22.56 -8.97
N ARG A 408 -3.92 21.54 -9.35
CA ARG A 408 -2.84 20.97 -8.56
C ARG A 408 -1.56 20.84 -9.38
N ALA A 409 -0.43 21.04 -8.73
CA ALA A 409 0.87 20.66 -9.26
C ALA A 409 1.72 20.09 -8.12
N ALA A 410 2.56 19.10 -8.41
CA ALA A 410 3.49 18.55 -7.44
C ALA A 410 4.86 18.26 -8.06
N TYR A 411 5.88 18.35 -7.24
CA TYR A 411 7.26 17.99 -7.54
C TYR A 411 7.88 17.28 -6.36
N GLY A 412 8.65 16.22 -6.63
CA GLY A 412 9.45 15.55 -5.62
C GLY A 412 10.78 15.03 -6.17
N ARG A 413 11.89 15.36 -5.50
CA ARG A 413 13.17 14.68 -5.74
C ARG A 413 13.09 13.25 -5.20
N ILE A 414 13.42 12.26 -6.03
CA ILE A 414 13.49 10.86 -5.65
C ILE A 414 14.85 10.55 -5.05
N PHE A 415 14.85 9.77 -3.96
CA PHE A 415 16.03 9.18 -3.35
C PHE A 415 15.67 7.85 -2.71
N LYS A 416 16.39 6.80 -3.09
CA LYS A 416 16.35 5.48 -2.46
C LYS A 416 17.76 4.90 -2.46
N GLY A 417 18.31 4.67 -1.27
CA GLY A 417 19.57 3.94 -1.15
C GLY A 417 19.45 2.52 -1.73
N PRO A 418 20.58 1.86 -2.08
CA PRO A 418 20.56 0.50 -2.63
C PRO A 418 19.79 -0.44 -1.72
N SER A 419 18.71 -1.07 -2.22
CA SER A 419 17.95 -2.03 -1.42
C SER A 419 18.74 -3.31 -1.17
N LEU A 420 18.50 -3.95 -0.02
CA LEU A 420 19.00 -5.29 0.21
C LEU A 420 18.45 -6.25 -0.86
N GLY A 421 19.28 -7.22 -1.24
CA GLY A 421 18.90 -8.24 -2.21
C GLY A 421 17.82 -9.18 -1.67
N GLU A 422 17.51 -10.23 -2.41
CA GLU A 422 16.57 -11.25 -1.97
C GLU A 422 17.19 -12.19 -0.91
N THR A 423 16.56 -12.29 0.26
CA THR A 423 17.08 -13.08 1.39
C THR A 423 17.25 -14.56 1.05
N LEU A 424 16.36 -15.13 0.23
CA LEU A 424 16.45 -16.54 -0.19
C LEU A 424 17.77 -16.87 -0.90
N THR A 425 18.32 -15.90 -1.63
CA THR A 425 19.55 -16.07 -2.43
C THR A 425 20.84 -15.86 -1.61
N LEU A 426 20.73 -15.53 -0.32
CA LEU A 426 21.87 -15.33 0.55
C LEU A 426 22.75 -16.59 0.62
N GLY A 427 24.06 -16.44 0.42
CA GLY A 427 25.02 -17.56 0.39
C GLY A 427 26.48 -17.11 0.39
N THR A 428 27.41 -18.07 0.30
CA THR A 428 28.88 -17.84 0.45
C THR A 428 29.56 -17.15 -0.73
N THR A 429 28.86 -16.89 -1.83
CA THR A 429 29.40 -16.25 -3.05
C THR A 429 28.95 -14.81 -3.25
N THR A 430 28.37 -14.16 -2.24
CA THR A 430 27.86 -12.78 -2.38
C THR A 430 29.00 -11.80 -2.64
N VAL A 431 28.88 -11.08 -3.75
CA VAL A 431 29.88 -10.16 -4.30
C VAL A 431 30.12 -9.01 -3.29
N GLN A 432 31.37 -8.85 -2.86
CA GLN A 432 31.75 -7.91 -1.79
C GLN A 432 31.99 -6.46 -2.23
N ASP A 433 32.00 -6.14 -3.52
CA ASP A 433 32.10 -4.74 -3.98
C ASP A 433 31.65 -4.63 -5.43
N VAL A 434 30.55 -3.94 -5.68
CA VAL A 434 30.01 -3.69 -7.03
C VAL A 434 29.32 -2.35 -7.00
N ASP A 435 30.11 -1.27 -7.08
CA ASP A 435 29.72 0.12 -7.38
C ASP A 435 28.22 0.41 -7.17
N THR A 436 27.77 0.27 -5.93
CA THR A 436 26.34 0.37 -5.61
C THR A 436 25.97 1.84 -5.67
N GLN A 437 24.89 2.14 -6.39
CA GLN A 437 24.43 3.51 -6.58
C GLN A 437 23.05 3.68 -5.94
N ALA A 438 22.83 4.84 -5.34
CA ALA A 438 21.50 5.22 -4.91
C ALA A 438 20.63 5.51 -6.13
N GLN A 439 19.38 5.06 -6.08
CA GLN A 439 18.38 5.40 -7.08
C GLN A 439 17.91 6.82 -6.84
N THR A 440 18.10 7.71 -7.82
CA THR A 440 17.68 9.12 -7.71
C THR A 440 16.84 9.53 -8.90
N GLY A 441 16.15 10.66 -8.81
CA GLY A 441 15.35 11.11 -9.94
C GLY A 441 14.37 12.20 -9.58
N HIS A 442 13.36 12.39 -10.40
CA HIS A 442 12.37 13.45 -10.22
C HIS A 442 10.98 12.95 -10.54
N ASN A 443 10.00 13.35 -9.72
CA ASN A 443 8.57 13.19 -9.99
C ASN A 443 7.94 14.55 -10.27
N TYR A 444 7.10 14.62 -11.29
CA TYR A 444 6.31 15.79 -11.66
C TYR A 444 4.86 15.40 -11.88
N GLU A 445 3.95 16.18 -11.33
CA GLU A 445 2.52 15.97 -11.48
C GLU A 445 1.77 17.28 -11.72
N VAL A 446 0.74 17.21 -12.55
CA VAL A 446 -0.22 18.30 -12.74
C VAL A 446 -1.61 17.67 -12.82
N GLY A 447 -2.54 18.25 -12.08
CA GLY A 447 -3.91 17.75 -12.05
C GLY A 447 -4.93 18.85 -11.78
N LEU A 448 -6.19 18.44 -11.79
CA LEU A 448 -7.32 19.26 -11.41
C LEU A 448 -8.37 18.41 -10.72
N ASP A 449 -9.20 19.07 -9.93
CA ASP A 449 -10.41 18.52 -9.35
C ASP A 449 -11.55 19.51 -9.58
N TYR A 450 -12.67 19.01 -10.10
CA TYR A 450 -13.87 19.78 -10.32
C TYR A 450 -15.02 19.23 -9.47
N ASN A 451 -15.51 20.05 -8.56
CA ASN A 451 -16.65 19.77 -7.71
C ASN A 451 -17.94 19.89 -8.54
N LEU A 452 -18.65 18.77 -8.65
CA LEU A 452 -19.91 18.60 -9.37
C LEU A 452 -21.12 18.49 -8.42
N THR A 453 -20.91 18.64 -7.10
CA THR A 453 -21.93 18.42 -6.07
C THR A 453 -23.21 19.21 -6.35
N GLN A 454 -23.08 20.52 -6.61
CA GLN A 454 -24.23 21.36 -6.93
C GLN A 454 -24.84 21.03 -8.30
N ALA A 455 -24.00 20.79 -9.31
CA ALA A 455 -24.45 20.53 -10.68
C ALA A 455 -25.23 19.22 -10.83
N LEU A 456 -24.92 18.22 -10.00
CA LEU A 456 -25.56 16.91 -10.01
C LEU A 456 -26.60 16.74 -8.88
N SER A 457 -26.82 17.78 -8.07
CA SER A 457 -27.64 17.72 -6.86
C SER A 457 -27.29 16.50 -6.00
N ALA A 458 -26.00 16.30 -5.76
CA ALA A 458 -25.43 15.20 -4.98
C ALA A 458 -25.15 15.62 -3.54
N ASP A 459 -24.88 14.67 -2.64
CA ASP A 459 -24.31 14.97 -1.32
C ASP A 459 -22.80 15.28 -1.46
N ASN A 460 -22.13 14.54 -2.35
CA ASN A 460 -20.76 14.78 -2.76
C ASN A 460 -20.59 14.31 -4.20
N ALA A 461 -20.05 15.13 -5.09
CA ALA A 461 -19.61 14.70 -6.40
C ALA A 461 -18.36 15.44 -6.85
N VAL A 462 -17.32 14.72 -7.25
CA VAL A 462 -16.04 15.29 -7.69
C VAL A 462 -15.50 14.47 -8.85
N ILE A 463 -14.97 15.16 -9.88
CA ILE A 463 -14.17 14.57 -10.94
C ILE A 463 -12.75 15.11 -10.85
N GLY A 464 -11.76 14.23 -10.88
CA GLY A 464 -10.35 14.58 -10.87
C GLY A 464 -9.66 14.07 -12.13
N PHE A 465 -8.66 14.81 -12.58
CA PHE A 465 -7.73 14.41 -13.63
C PHE A 465 -6.31 14.68 -13.16
N ASN A 466 -5.38 13.78 -13.46
CA ASN A 466 -3.97 13.91 -13.10
C ASN A 466 -3.09 13.38 -14.24
N VAL A 467 -1.95 14.03 -14.46
CA VAL A 467 -0.88 13.55 -15.33
C VAL A 467 0.39 13.53 -14.48
N TYR A 468 1.11 12.41 -14.55
CA TYR A 468 2.36 12.24 -13.81
C TYR A 468 3.47 11.79 -14.75
N ARG A 469 4.71 12.14 -14.39
CA ARG A 469 5.93 11.61 -14.99
C ARG A 469 7.01 11.55 -13.92
N TYR A 470 7.66 10.40 -13.79
CA TYR A 470 8.86 10.27 -13.00
C TYR A 470 9.99 9.57 -13.77
N ASN A 471 11.23 9.96 -13.47
CA ASN A 471 12.42 9.23 -13.88
C ASN A 471 13.14 8.70 -12.64
N VAL A 472 13.77 7.54 -12.78
CA VAL A 472 14.68 6.95 -11.81
C VAL A 472 15.96 6.63 -12.55
N ASP A 473 17.00 7.37 -12.20
CA ASP A 473 18.37 7.15 -12.61
C ASP A 473 18.95 6.05 -11.70
N ASP A 474 19.82 5.23 -12.26
CA ASP A 474 20.43 4.07 -11.57
C ASP A 474 19.42 3.04 -11.05
N TYR A 475 18.29 2.90 -11.75
CA TYR A 475 17.23 1.97 -11.43
C TYR A 475 17.77 0.55 -11.22
N SER A 476 17.55 0.02 -10.03
CA SER A 476 17.94 -1.35 -9.66
C SER A 476 16.75 -2.08 -9.05
N HIS A 477 16.46 -3.26 -9.59
CA HIS A 477 15.43 -4.15 -9.07
C HIS A 477 16.11 -5.23 -8.20
N PRO A 478 15.79 -5.33 -6.89
CA PRO A 478 16.52 -6.12 -5.91
C PRO A 478 16.49 -7.65 -6.12
N THR A 479 15.78 -8.14 -7.13
CA THR A 479 15.54 -9.57 -7.37
C THR A 479 16.46 -10.25 -8.38
N LYS A 480 17.04 -9.51 -9.33
CA LYS A 480 17.57 -10.14 -10.56
C LYS A 480 19.05 -10.44 -10.55
N ASN A 481 19.80 -9.99 -9.54
CA ASN A 481 21.23 -10.13 -9.52
C ASN A 481 21.68 -10.44 -8.08
N SER A 482 22.68 -11.33 -7.95
CA SER A 482 23.51 -11.43 -6.76
C SER A 482 24.43 -10.20 -6.58
N SER A 483 24.03 -9.06 -7.14
CA SER A 483 24.73 -7.77 -7.10
C SER A 483 23.70 -6.64 -7.05
N LEU A 484 23.98 -5.63 -6.23
CA LEU A 484 23.14 -4.44 -6.06
C LEU A 484 23.38 -3.38 -7.15
N VAL A 485 23.77 -3.82 -8.35
CA VAL A 485 24.12 -2.93 -9.47
C VAL A 485 22.89 -2.34 -10.12
N SER A 486 23.04 -1.11 -10.62
CA SER A 486 22.10 -0.47 -11.53
C SER A 486 21.80 -1.37 -12.74
N GLN A 487 20.55 -1.37 -13.19
CA GLN A 487 20.10 -2.01 -14.42
C GLN A 487 19.93 -0.99 -15.57
N GLY A 488 20.26 0.28 -15.31
CA GLY A 488 20.08 1.43 -16.19
C GLY A 488 19.06 2.42 -15.64
N ASP A 489 18.41 3.18 -16.52
CA ASP A 489 17.45 4.22 -16.13
C ASP A 489 16.03 3.84 -16.54
N ILE A 490 15.03 4.32 -15.81
CA ILE A 490 13.62 4.14 -16.16
C ILE A 490 12.84 5.44 -16.08
N VAL A 491 11.97 5.65 -17.05
CA VAL A 491 11.01 6.75 -17.09
C VAL A 491 9.62 6.15 -17.18
N ILE A 492 8.73 6.55 -16.27
CA ILE A 492 7.33 6.16 -16.29
C ILE A 492 6.47 7.43 -16.31
N TRP A 493 5.39 7.41 -17.07
CA TRP A 493 4.42 8.48 -17.12
C TRP A 493 3.01 7.93 -17.31
N GLY A 494 2.00 8.73 -17.01
CA GLY A 494 0.63 8.27 -17.12
C GLY A 494 -0.40 9.34 -16.86
N THR A 495 -1.67 8.93 -17.02
CA THR A 495 -2.83 9.78 -16.77
C THR A 495 -3.84 9.06 -15.89
N GLU A 496 -4.50 9.79 -15.02
CA GLU A 496 -5.46 9.27 -14.06
C GLU A 496 -6.72 10.13 -14.15
N THR A 497 -7.89 9.51 -14.31
CA THR A 497 -9.20 10.16 -14.24
C THR A 497 -10.01 9.47 -13.17
N MET A 498 -10.59 10.22 -12.24
CA MET A 498 -11.34 9.69 -11.12
C MET A 498 -12.65 10.44 -11.00
N PHE A 499 -13.73 9.73 -10.72
CA PHE A 499 -15.02 10.32 -10.42
C PHE A 499 -15.59 9.63 -9.18
N SER A 500 -16.05 10.43 -8.23
CA SER A 500 -16.75 9.97 -7.04
C SER A 500 -18.06 10.73 -6.92
N TYR A 501 -19.14 10.02 -6.61
CA TYR A 501 -20.47 10.56 -6.49
C TYR A 501 -21.21 9.84 -5.36
N ASN A 502 -21.87 10.58 -4.50
CA ASN A 502 -22.74 10.07 -3.45
C ASN A 502 -24.02 10.88 -3.41
N LYS A 503 -25.16 10.20 -3.34
CA LYS A 503 -26.48 10.80 -3.14
C LYS A 503 -27.41 9.82 -2.44
N ASP A 504 -27.89 10.20 -1.27
CA ASP A 504 -28.86 9.48 -0.43
C ASP A 504 -28.42 8.05 -0.04
N LYS A 505 -28.62 7.12 -0.98
CA LYS A 505 -28.42 5.67 -0.84
C LYS A 505 -27.43 5.12 -1.87
N LEU A 506 -27.05 5.92 -2.85
CA LEU A 506 -26.21 5.54 -3.98
C LEU A 506 -24.84 6.19 -3.84
N GLY A 507 -23.79 5.37 -3.84
CA GLY A 507 -22.42 5.80 -4.06
C GLY A 507 -21.89 5.20 -5.37
N LEU A 508 -21.13 5.99 -6.13
CA LEU A 508 -20.48 5.59 -7.38
C LEU A 508 -19.03 6.08 -7.36
N ASN A 509 -18.10 5.20 -7.72
CA ASN A 509 -16.70 5.49 -7.95
C ASN A 509 -16.31 4.97 -9.33
N LEU A 510 -15.76 5.82 -10.18
CA LEU A 510 -15.20 5.43 -11.48
C LEU A 510 -13.74 5.86 -11.51
N SER A 511 -12.88 5.04 -12.10
CA SER A 511 -11.53 5.47 -12.42
C SER A 511 -11.03 4.91 -13.74
N HIS A 512 -10.18 5.69 -14.40
CA HIS A 512 -9.41 5.28 -15.57
C HIS A 512 -7.96 5.65 -15.31
N THR A 513 -7.05 4.70 -15.49
CA THR A 513 -5.62 4.94 -15.44
C THR A 513 -4.95 4.45 -16.69
N TYR A 514 -3.97 5.22 -17.17
CA TYR A 514 -3.07 4.84 -18.24
C TYR A 514 -1.63 4.97 -17.74
N THR A 515 -0.82 3.95 -17.98
CA THR A 515 0.59 3.91 -17.60
C THR A 515 1.42 3.51 -18.81
N ASP A 516 2.49 4.27 -19.04
CA ASP A 516 3.47 4.00 -20.09
C ASP A 516 4.89 4.35 -19.63
N GLY A 517 5.91 3.94 -20.38
CA GLY A 517 7.29 4.23 -20.00
C GLY A 517 8.36 3.70 -20.94
N GLU A 518 9.61 4.02 -20.61
CA GLU A 518 10.80 3.58 -21.32
C GLU A 518 11.88 3.22 -20.28
N GLN A 519 12.54 2.08 -20.48
CA GLN A 519 13.73 1.69 -19.75
C GLN A 519 14.93 1.74 -20.70
N THR A 520 16.01 2.38 -20.25
CA THR A 520 17.30 2.41 -20.93
C THR A 520 18.25 1.50 -20.16
N ALA A 521 18.67 0.38 -20.76
CA ALA A 521 19.67 -0.51 -20.17
C ALA A 521 21.05 0.14 -20.07
N ILE A 522 21.94 -0.49 -19.29
CA ILE A 522 23.34 -0.05 -19.11
C ILE A 522 24.10 0.09 -20.46
N ASP A 523 23.79 -0.77 -21.43
CA ASP A 523 24.41 -0.73 -22.76
C ASP A 523 23.79 0.33 -23.70
N GLY A 524 22.83 1.11 -23.20
CA GLY A 524 22.09 2.13 -23.95
C GLY A 524 20.88 1.61 -24.72
N THR A 525 20.58 0.30 -24.67
CA THR A 525 19.40 -0.27 -25.32
C THR A 525 18.12 0.25 -24.67
N LYS A 526 17.21 0.77 -25.49
CA LYS A 526 15.90 1.27 -25.04
C LYS A 526 14.80 0.27 -25.34
N TYR A 527 13.90 0.08 -24.37
CA TYR A 527 12.72 -0.75 -24.51
C TYR A 527 11.62 -0.29 -23.56
N GLU A 528 10.41 -0.75 -23.77
CA GLU A 528 9.26 -0.45 -22.92
C GLU A 528 9.21 -1.43 -21.73
N PRO A 529 9.00 -0.95 -20.48
CA PRO A 529 8.86 -1.82 -19.33
C PRO A 529 7.61 -2.69 -19.44
N GLN A 530 7.53 -3.77 -18.65
CA GLN A 530 6.32 -4.61 -18.61
C GLN A 530 5.07 -3.81 -18.23
N THR A 531 5.17 -2.64 -17.62
CA THR A 531 3.99 -1.85 -17.26
C THR A 531 3.57 -0.83 -18.32
N ALA A 532 4.21 -0.84 -19.49
CA ALA A 532 3.90 0.05 -20.60
C ALA A 532 2.53 -0.22 -21.26
N ASN A 533 1.96 0.84 -21.83
CA ASN A 533 0.71 0.84 -22.57
C ASN A 533 -0.52 0.25 -21.84
N ILE A 534 -0.55 0.21 -20.51
CA ILE A 534 -1.66 -0.40 -19.75
C ILE A 534 -2.75 0.63 -19.48
N HIS A 535 -3.98 0.33 -19.93
CA HIS A 535 -5.19 1.02 -19.49
C HIS A 535 -5.95 0.18 -18.48
N VAL A 536 -6.38 0.78 -17.36
CA VAL A 536 -7.26 0.13 -16.38
C VAL A 536 -8.47 1.02 -16.12
N PHE A 537 -9.67 0.49 -16.32
CA PHE A 537 -10.92 1.14 -15.95
C PHE A 537 -11.51 0.39 -14.76
N LYS A 538 -11.86 1.09 -13.68
CA LYS A 538 -12.53 0.51 -12.52
C LYS A 538 -13.87 1.21 -12.29
N VAL A 539 -14.87 0.42 -11.93
CA VAL A 539 -16.22 0.87 -11.58
C VAL A 539 -16.56 0.29 -10.22
N GLY A 540 -17.01 1.12 -9.30
CA GLY A 540 -17.56 0.74 -8.01
C GLY A 540 -18.91 1.42 -7.82
N ALA A 541 -19.92 0.68 -7.37
CA ALA A 541 -21.23 1.19 -7.07
C ALA A 541 -21.74 0.55 -5.77
N ASN A 542 -22.21 1.35 -4.83
CA ASN A 542 -22.88 0.88 -3.63
C ASN A 542 -24.30 1.44 -3.59
N TYR A 543 -25.27 0.60 -3.21
CA TYR A 543 -26.66 1.00 -3.11
C TYR A 543 -27.33 0.41 -1.88
N ARG A 544 -27.89 1.29 -1.04
CA ARG A 544 -28.64 0.90 0.16
C ARG A 544 -30.14 0.77 -0.16
N LEU A 545 -30.56 -0.43 -0.52
CA LEU A 545 -31.97 -0.76 -0.83
C LEU A 545 -32.89 -0.39 0.35
N SER A 546 -32.57 -0.87 1.55
CA SER A 546 -33.31 -0.61 2.79
C SER A 546 -32.34 -0.36 3.97
N LYS A 547 -32.85 -0.28 5.20
CA LYS A 547 -31.98 -0.25 6.38
C LYS A 547 -31.25 -1.58 6.60
N GLU A 548 -31.85 -2.67 6.13
CA GLU A 548 -31.34 -4.03 6.33
C GLU A 548 -30.56 -4.54 5.11
N PHE A 549 -30.82 -4.03 3.90
CA PHE A 549 -30.21 -4.54 2.67
C PHE A 549 -29.35 -3.51 1.95
N LYS A 550 -28.13 -3.94 1.59
CA LYS A 550 -27.20 -3.21 0.72
C LYS A 550 -26.68 -4.09 -0.40
N VAL A 551 -26.31 -3.46 -1.51
CA VAL A 551 -25.67 -4.10 -2.66
C VAL A 551 -24.42 -3.29 -3.01
N ASN A 552 -23.31 -3.98 -3.17
CA ASN A 552 -22.05 -3.43 -3.67
C ASN A 552 -21.75 -4.12 -5.01
N TYR A 553 -21.39 -3.35 -6.02
CA TYR A 553 -20.96 -3.83 -7.33
C TYR A 553 -19.60 -3.25 -7.64
N SER A 554 -18.69 -4.07 -8.15
CA SER A 554 -17.41 -3.59 -8.66
C SER A 554 -17.05 -4.28 -9.97
N SER A 555 -16.29 -3.60 -10.82
CA SER A 555 -15.87 -4.13 -12.11
C SER A 555 -14.56 -3.50 -12.55
N GLN A 556 -13.75 -4.26 -13.26
CA GLN A 556 -12.52 -3.80 -13.87
C GLN A 556 -12.49 -4.19 -15.34
N PHE A 557 -12.09 -3.26 -16.22
CA PHE A 557 -11.84 -3.52 -17.63
C PHE A 557 -10.42 -3.11 -17.99
N VAL A 558 -9.70 -4.02 -18.64
CA VAL A 558 -8.32 -3.81 -19.09
C VAL A 558 -8.26 -4.20 -20.56
N PRO A 559 -8.23 -3.23 -21.49
CA PRO A 559 -8.06 -3.51 -22.92
C PRO A 559 -6.76 -4.26 -23.21
N GLY A 560 -6.76 -5.11 -24.24
CA GLY A 560 -5.53 -5.74 -24.72
C GLY A 560 -4.58 -4.71 -25.31
N ASN A 561 -3.28 -4.96 -25.22
CA ASN A 561 -2.24 -4.05 -25.68
C ASN A 561 -1.02 -4.81 -26.23
N SER A 562 -0.03 -4.05 -26.70
CA SER A 562 1.30 -4.55 -27.03
C SER A 562 2.37 -3.60 -26.52
N TRP A 563 3.58 -4.10 -26.31
CA TRP A 563 4.72 -3.28 -25.92
C TRP A 563 6.02 -3.82 -26.51
N GLU A 564 7.00 -2.94 -26.71
CA GLU A 564 8.32 -3.25 -27.27
C GLU A 564 9.29 -3.66 -26.16
N HIS A 565 9.35 -4.96 -25.85
CA HIS A 565 10.31 -5.50 -24.88
C HIS A 565 11.72 -5.60 -25.48
N SER A 566 12.75 -5.69 -24.64
CA SER A 566 14.15 -5.89 -25.07
C SER A 566 14.39 -7.13 -25.95
N SER A 567 13.46 -8.09 -25.92
CA SER A 567 13.48 -9.32 -26.71
C SER A 567 12.50 -9.30 -27.90
N GLY A 568 12.02 -8.12 -28.29
CA GLY A 568 11.01 -7.90 -29.32
C GLY A 568 9.59 -7.69 -28.78
N LYS A 569 8.69 -7.31 -29.69
CA LYS A 569 7.29 -7.00 -29.39
C LYS A 569 6.57 -8.13 -28.66
N ARG A 570 5.83 -7.78 -27.60
CA ARG A 570 4.97 -8.67 -26.82
C ARG A 570 3.54 -8.15 -26.80
N GLU A 571 2.57 -9.03 -26.64
CA GLU A 571 1.13 -8.71 -26.66
C GLU A 571 0.43 -9.27 -25.43
N ARG A 572 -0.66 -8.61 -24.98
CA ARG A 572 -1.51 -9.06 -23.87
C ARG A 572 -2.96 -9.09 -24.27
N GLY A 573 -3.66 -10.13 -23.82
CA GLY A 573 -5.12 -10.21 -23.94
C GLY A 573 -5.80 -9.22 -23.01
N GLY A 574 -6.89 -8.60 -23.48
CA GLY A 574 -7.76 -7.81 -22.63
C GLY A 574 -8.69 -8.67 -21.78
N TYR A 575 -9.20 -8.09 -20.70
CA TYR A 575 -10.17 -8.75 -19.82
C TYR A 575 -11.14 -7.76 -19.17
N GLY A 576 -12.26 -8.31 -18.69
CA GLY A 576 -13.25 -7.60 -17.91
C GLY A 576 -13.76 -8.52 -16.81
N THR A 577 -13.81 -8.04 -15.57
CA THR A 577 -14.33 -8.77 -14.42
C THR A 577 -15.45 -7.96 -13.77
N HIS A 578 -16.37 -8.68 -13.13
CA HIS A 578 -17.55 -8.11 -12.49
C HIS A 578 -17.80 -8.86 -11.19
N ASP A 579 -17.99 -8.12 -10.12
CA ASP A 579 -18.23 -8.63 -8.78
C ASP A 579 -19.49 -7.98 -8.21
N VAL A 580 -20.27 -8.74 -7.45
CA VAL A 580 -21.44 -8.21 -6.72
C VAL A 580 -21.46 -8.80 -5.32
N ASN A 581 -21.70 -7.96 -4.31
CA ASN A 581 -21.85 -8.36 -2.92
C ASN A 581 -23.18 -7.84 -2.37
N PHE A 582 -23.85 -8.66 -1.58
CA PHE A 582 -25.10 -8.36 -0.91
C PHE A 582 -24.88 -8.45 0.59
N THR A 583 -25.27 -7.41 1.31
CA THR A 583 -25.20 -7.38 2.77
C THR A 583 -26.61 -7.29 3.33
N PHE A 584 -26.94 -8.22 4.24
CA PHE A 584 -28.19 -8.25 4.98
C PHE A 584 -27.93 -8.15 6.49
N THR A 585 -28.44 -7.09 7.12
CA THR A 585 -28.37 -6.82 8.55
C THR A 585 -29.79 -6.84 9.13
N PRO A 586 -30.31 -8.01 9.55
CA PRO A 586 -31.69 -8.14 10.01
C PRO A 586 -31.95 -7.35 11.29
N ASN A 587 -33.09 -6.66 11.35
CA ASN A 587 -33.52 -6.01 12.59
C ASN A 587 -33.85 -7.02 13.71
N LEU A 588 -34.17 -8.26 13.35
CA LEU A 588 -34.59 -9.32 14.28
C LEU A 588 -33.42 -9.86 15.14
N ILE A 589 -32.19 -9.73 14.65
CA ILE A 589 -30.97 -10.18 15.33
C ILE A 589 -30.01 -8.99 15.32
N LYS A 590 -30.02 -8.21 16.41
CA LYS A 590 -29.21 -7.00 16.54
C LYS A 590 -27.74 -7.33 16.24
N ASP A 591 -27.09 -6.48 15.44
CA ASP A 591 -25.66 -6.57 15.09
C ASP A 591 -25.21 -7.89 14.43
N ALA A 592 -26.14 -8.68 13.89
CA ALA A 592 -25.85 -9.76 12.96
C ALA A 592 -25.76 -9.23 11.52
N THR A 593 -24.80 -9.74 10.74
CA THR A 593 -24.63 -9.41 9.33
C THR A 593 -24.41 -10.68 8.52
N PHE A 594 -25.12 -10.79 7.40
CA PHE A 594 -25.01 -11.87 6.43
C PHE A 594 -24.53 -11.27 5.10
N ASN A 595 -23.35 -11.66 4.65
CA ASN A 595 -22.77 -11.22 3.39
C ASN A 595 -22.78 -12.37 2.38
N PHE A 596 -23.21 -12.08 1.15
CA PHE A 596 -23.15 -12.99 0.03
C PHE A 596 -22.55 -12.28 -1.19
N GLY A 597 -21.45 -12.80 -1.71
CA GLY A 597 -20.71 -12.24 -2.84
C GLY A 597 -20.60 -13.21 -4.00
N ILE A 598 -20.51 -12.67 -5.21
CA ILE A 598 -20.11 -13.39 -6.43
C ILE A 598 -19.04 -12.53 -7.09
N ALA A 599 -17.79 -12.94 -6.99
CA ALA A 599 -16.68 -12.34 -7.72
C ALA A 599 -16.45 -13.07 -9.05
N ASN A 600 -15.97 -12.34 -10.05
CA ASN A 600 -15.80 -12.81 -11.42
C ASN A 600 -17.06 -13.51 -11.96
N ILE A 601 -18.20 -12.81 -11.93
CA ILE A 601 -19.54 -13.33 -12.27
C ILE A 601 -19.56 -14.08 -13.61
N PHE A 602 -18.79 -13.65 -14.61
CA PHE A 602 -18.77 -14.29 -15.93
C PHE A 602 -17.71 -15.38 -16.09
N ASP A 603 -17.03 -15.74 -15.00
CA ASP A 603 -16.00 -16.79 -14.98
C ASP A 603 -14.91 -16.54 -16.04
N LYS A 604 -14.42 -15.30 -16.09
CA LYS A 604 -13.45 -14.90 -17.08
C LYS A 604 -12.10 -15.55 -16.76
N ALA A 605 -11.56 -16.35 -17.68
CA ALA A 605 -10.13 -16.67 -17.70
C ALA A 605 -9.32 -15.44 -18.10
N TYR A 606 -8.45 -14.94 -17.22
CA TYR A 606 -7.55 -13.84 -17.53
C TYR A 606 -6.25 -13.90 -16.72
N VAL A 607 -5.22 -13.23 -17.24
CA VAL A 607 -3.97 -12.95 -16.53
C VAL A 607 -3.90 -11.44 -16.35
N ASN A 608 -3.64 -10.97 -15.14
CA ASN A 608 -3.42 -9.54 -14.90
C ASN A 608 -2.23 -9.04 -15.74
N HIS A 609 -2.34 -7.85 -16.35
CA HIS A 609 -1.27 -7.29 -17.19
C HIS A 609 0.05 -7.07 -16.46
N THR A 610 0.02 -6.87 -15.15
CA THR A 610 1.22 -6.77 -14.28
C THR A 610 1.66 -8.13 -13.73
N GLY A 611 0.91 -9.20 -13.99
CA GLY A 611 1.19 -10.55 -13.50
C GLY A 611 2.21 -11.32 -14.32
N PHE A 612 2.72 -12.40 -13.71
CA PHE A 612 3.60 -13.35 -14.38
C PHE A 612 2.89 -14.02 -15.56
N GLY A 613 3.60 -14.17 -16.68
CA GLY A 613 3.04 -14.83 -17.87
C GLY A 613 1.96 -14.05 -18.62
N ALA A 614 1.82 -12.74 -18.38
CA ALA A 614 0.80 -11.92 -19.05
C ALA A 614 0.94 -11.81 -20.59
N TYR A 615 2.11 -12.10 -21.16
CA TYR A 615 2.29 -12.03 -22.62
C TYR A 615 1.82 -13.28 -23.35
N SER A 616 1.27 -13.08 -24.54
CA SER A 616 0.64 -14.11 -25.38
C SER A 616 1.54 -15.32 -25.68
N GLY A 617 2.84 -15.09 -25.86
CA GLY A 617 3.84 -16.13 -26.13
C GLY A 617 4.29 -16.95 -24.91
N ASN A 618 3.81 -16.66 -23.70
CA ASN A 618 4.13 -17.45 -22.52
C ASN A 618 3.19 -18.65 -22.40
N THR A 619 3.74 -19.85 -22.24
CA THR A 619 2.97 -21.08 -21.98
C THR A 619 2.52 -21.19 -20.53
N ASN A 620 3.25 -20.58 -19.60
CA ASN A 620 2.97 -20.61 -18.16
C ASN A 620 2.25 -19.33 -17.75
N LYS A 621 0.93 -19.31 -17.98
CA LYS A 621 0.05 -18.16 -17.71
C LYS A 621 -0.53 -18.22 -16.30
N ALA A 622 -0.19 -17.25 -15.45
CA ALA A 622 -0.76 -17.14 -14.10
C ALA A 622 -2.21 -16.66 -14.17
N TYR A 623 -3.14 -17.55 -14.56
CA TYR A 623 -4.55 -17.23 -14.58
C TYR A 623 -5.03 -16.90 -13.17
N GLU A 624 -5.85 -15.86 -13.09
CA GLU A 624 -6.55 -15.45 -11.88
C GLU A 624 -7.71 -16.41 -11.57
N ILE A 625 -8.20 -16.37 -10.33
CA ILE A 625 -9.32 -17.22 -9.90
C ILE A 625 -10.57 -17.02 -10.75
N GLY A 626 -11.30 -18.11 -10.96
CA GLY A 626 -12.58 -18.10 -11.68
C GLY A 626 -13.70 -17.48 -10.86
N ARG A 627 -14.94 -17.81 -11.21
CA ARG A 627 -16.12 -17.38 -10.47
C ARG A 627 -16.05 -17.85 -9.02
N ASN A 628 -16.12 -16.90 -8.10
CA ASN A 628 -16.00 -17.16 -6.67
C ASN A 628 -17.27 -16.73 -5.92
N PHE A 629 -18.01 -17.68 -5.38
CA PHE A 629 -19.10 -17.40 -4.46
C PHE A 629 -18.55 -17.27 -3.05
N LYS A 630 -18.82 -16.14 -2.39
CA LYS A 630 -18.37 -15.83 -1.04
C LYS A 630 -19.57 -15.76 -0.11
N PHE A 631 -19.50 -16.42 1.04
CA PHE A 631 -20.52 -16.37 2.09
C PHE A 631 -19.85 -15.98 3.39
N GLU A 632 -20.43 -15.04 4.15
CA GLU A 632 -19.93 -14.70 5.47
C GLU A 632 -21.07 -14.36 6.42
N VAL A 633 -20.99 -14.83 7.66
CA VAL A 633 -21.89 -14.45 8.74
C VAL A 633 -21.07 -13.88 9.88
N ALA A 634 -21.42 -12.67 10.31
CA ALA A 634 -20.80 -12.01 11.45
C ALA A 634 -21.84 -11.66 12.51
N TYR A 635 -21.45 -11.72 13.77
CA TYR A 635 -22.28 -11.35 14.91
C TYR A 635 -21.44 -10.61 15.95
N LYS A 636 -21.85 -9.38 16.30
CA LYS A 636 -21.30 -8.60 17.42
C LYS A 636 -22.26 -8.69 18.62
N PHE A 637 -21.74 -8.88 19.83
CA PHE A 637 -22.55 -9.03 21.05
C PHE A 637 -21.94 -8.34 22.26
#